data_AF-A0A2P8EES6-F1
#
_entry.id   AF-A0A2P8EES6-F1
#
_cell.length_a   1.000
_cell.length_b   1.000
_cell.length_c   1.000
_cell.angle_alpha   90.00
_cell.angle_beta   90.00
_cell.angle_gamma   90.00
#
_symmetry.space_group_name_H-M   'P 1'
#
loop_
_entity.id
_entity.type
_entity.pdbx_description
1 polymer ?
#
loop_
_entity_poly.entity_id
_entity_poly.type
_entity_poly.pdbx_seq_one_letter_code
_entity_poly.pdbx_strand_id
1 'polypeptide(L)'
;MKLFHKKYAWGLWLWLIIFLVSGNGLYSFNIDRTDFSIFSNGAGLSNLQISEGRLEPRFNPEVSTYRVNLGFYTFFTTLTPTSIHSDARIFIQNQEVKSGVSTKKIFLNPGQNEVTVEVRNPDGTQKTYQIFFTRNAPTGNGPTNMRWDLPECDRNSEFFDEDACAAATRDDDGDGVPNFLDFCPGTPPGTIVDEFGCPLPLDSDGDGVTDDKDQCPDTPAGEEVDENGCSPSQKDSDGDGVTDDKDQCPDTPAGEEVDENGCSPSQKDSDGDGVTDDKDQCPDTPAGEEVDENGCSPSQKDSDGDGVTDDKDHCPDTPAGEEVDENGCSPSQKDSDGDGVTDDKDQCPDTPVGEEVDENGCSPSQKDTDGDGVTDDKDQCPDTPAGEEVDENGCSPSQKDSDGDGVTDDKDQCPDTPTGTQVDENGCELPDSDGDGVPDAIDQCPDTPAGEIVDENGCSPSQKDTDGDGVTDDKDQCPNTPAGEEVDENGCSKDQIDTDGDGVPDYLDQCPNTPAGTAVDENGCAPSQKDTDGDGVTDDKDQCPNTPLGEEVDENGCSKDQIDTDGDGVPDYLDQCPNTPAGTAVDESGCAPSQKDTDGDGVTDDKDQCPDTPEGQEVDENGCAPSQKDSDNDGVTDDLDQCPDTPEGAEVDENGCSIDQIDTDQDGIPDYLDQCPDTPAGEVADENGCAPSQKDSDGDGITDDKDQCPNTPEGQDVDENGCAPSQKDSDNDGVTDDLDQCPDTPAGQEVDENGCSIDQIDTDNDGIPDYLDQCPDTPQGEVADENGCAPSQKDTDNDGITDDLDLCPDTPEGAEVDENGCALSQKDTDNDGVTDDKDLCPNTPEGEEVDEYGCSVNEPEPTIVVDFEDFEMIEVPWGTLFDELGLPTEIQVITEDGQIFTFPIIWSPVGYDPYQNGPYILEGIIQLPNSWEPQFDRLPSITVLVLPKDPPLDLILSNDIFVQTNINTPILIGDFTVIDPIDDVHILELAPGIADNDLFSIIDGQLYWNNSELVPGKNVFTIVVTVIDRDGNVFTKEFTITRNLTELLQEIEIPNTFTPDGDGINDDWGVPLLEMYSNVRMHIYERGGFRVFFTTKPTDRWDGTYMGKPLPIDTYYYVIEVVDNNESRKGILNLLRKN
;
A
#
# COMPACT_ATOMS: atom_id res chain seq x y z
N MET A 1 48.80 21.21 18.38
CA MET A 1 48.83 22.42 19.23
C MET A 1 48.13 23.55 18.47
N LYS A 2 46.89 23.91 18.89
CA LYS A 2 46.07 25.11 18.59
C LYS A 2 45.82 25.48 17.10
N LEU A 3 44.60 25.25 16.59
CA LEU A 3 43.36 26.09 16.62
C LEU A 3 43.24 27.05 15.41
N PHE A 4 42.26 26.74 14.53
CA PHE A 4 41.24 27.61 13.92
C PHE A 4 41.63 28.94 13.21
N HIS A 5 41.23 29.15 11.94
CA HIS A 5 39.95 29.79 11.52
C HIS A 5 39.95 30.20 10.01
N LYS A 6 38.86 29.82 9.32
CA LYS A 6 38.14 30.41 8.14
C LYS A 6 38.85 30.80 6.80
N LYS A 7 38.47 30.00 5.79
CA LYS A 7 37.70 30.29 4.54
C LYS A 7 38.18 31.31 3.46
N TYR A 8 38.32 30.72 2.24
CA TYR A 8 38.10 31.18 0.84
C TYR A 8 38.89 32.34 0.22
N ALA A 9 39.67 32.03 -0.85
CA ALA A 9 39.38 32.40 -2.26
C ALA A 9 40.64 32.40 -3.17
N TRP A 10 40.58 31.59 -4.23
CA TRP A 10 41.02 31.78 -5.63
C TRP A 10 42.33 32.54 -5.97
N GLY A 11 43.18 31.90 -6.80
CA GLY A 11 44.00 32.60 -7.79
C GLY A 11 45.42 32.07 -8.08
N LEU A 12 45.54 31.25 -9.14
CA LEU A 12 46.41 31.48 -10.31
C LEU A 12 47.94 31.16 -10.33
N TRP A 13 48.30 30.47 -11.43
CA TRP A 13 49.57 30.36 -12.21
C TRP A 13 50.77 29.54 -11.69
N LEU A 14 51.20 28.54 -12.50
CA LEU A 14 52.63 28.31 -12.74
C LEU A 14 52.93 27.59 -14.07
N TRP A 15 53.75 28.27 -14.88
CA TRP A 15 54.50 27.78 -16.06
C TRP A 15 55.69 26.91 -15.63
N LEU A 16 56.08 25.91 -16.44
CA LEU A 16 57.45 25.39 -16.40
C LEU A 16 57.95 24.94 -17.79
N ILE A 17 59.01 25.60 -18.26
CA ILE A 17 59.89 25.16 -19.35
C ILE A 17 61.19 24.65 -18.73
N ILE A 18 61.66 23.46 -19.11
CA ILE A 18 63.02 22.96 -18.82
C ILE A 18 63.85 22.95 -20.11
N PHE A 19 65.04 23.56 -20.03
CA PHE A 19 66.08 23.65 -21.06
C PHE A 19 67.02 22.45 -21.05
N LEU A 20 67.58 22.09 -22.20
CA LEU A 20 68.90 21.45 -22.30
C LEU A 20 69.82 22.15 -23.32
N VAL A 21 71.08 22.29 -22.89
CA VAL A 21 72.25 22.93 -23.50
C VAL A 21 73.08 21.80 -24.14
N SER A 22 73.52 21.81 -25.41
CA SER A 22 74.62 22.60 -25.98
C SER A 22 74.89 22.19 -27.45
N GLY A 23 75.38 23.12 -28.28
CA GLY A 23 76.35 22.77 -29.35
C GLY A 23 76.06 23.09 -30.81
N ASN A 24 75.80 24.36 -31.14
CA ASN A 24 76.07 25.04 -32.44
C ASN A 24 75.35 24.58 -33.73
N GLY A 25 74.28 25.30 -34.05
CA GLY A 25 73.61 25.32 -35.34
C GLY A 25 72.10 25.22 -35.15
N LEU A 26 71.38 26.35 -35.24
CA LEU A 26 69.92 26.37 -35.22
C LEU A 26 69.39 25.64 -36.47
N TYR A 27 69.17 24.34 -36.32
CA TYR A 27 68.27 23.55 -37.15
C TYR A 27 66.97 23.44 -36.38
N SER A 28 65.92 24.13 -36.82
CA SER A 28 64.56 23.74 -36.52
C SER A 28 64.29 22.43 -37.27
N PHE A 29 64.21 21.32 -36.54
CA PHE A 29 63.49 20.16 -37.06
C PHE A 29 62.03 20.59 -37.17
N ASN A 30 61.57 20.84 -38.39
CA ASN A 30 60.16 20.66 -38.71
C ASN A 30 59.92 19.15 -38.61
N ILE A 31 59.48 18.70 -37.44
CA ILE A 31 58.61 17.53 -37.42
C ILE A 31 57.29 18.07 -37.97
N ASP A 32 57.08 17.75 -39.24
CA ASP A 32 55.79 17.81 -39.90
C ASP A 32 54.83 16.98 -39.04
N ARG A 33 54.02 17.67 -38.23
CA ARG A 33 52.76 17.15 -37.70
C ARG A 33 51.64 17.93 -38.39
N THR A 34 51.52 17.72 -39.70
CA THR A 34 50.20 17.38 -40.21
C THR A 34 49.74 16.13 -39.46
N ASP A 35 48.52 16.20 -38.93
CA ASP A 35 47.79 15.20 -38.13
C ASP A 35 47.87 15.39 -36.61
N PHE A 36 47.20 16.45 -36.15
CA PHE A 36 45.92 16.27 -35.45
C PHE A 36 45.06 17.52 -35.68
N SER A 37 44.73 17.76 -36.95
CA SER A 37 43.56 18.52 -37.35
C SER A 37 42.54 17.52 -37.88
N ILE A 38 41.80 16.91 -36.97
CA ILE A 38 40.49 16.37 -37.29
C ILE A 38 39.49 17.22 -36.48
N PHE A 39 39.47 18.51 -36.77
CA PHE A 39 38.22 19.24 -36.67
C PHE A 39 37.53 18.97 -38.00
N SER A 40 36.34 18.38 -37.94
CA SER A 40 35.46 18.29 -39.10
C SER A 40 35.39 19.67 -39.78
N ASN A 41 35.52 19.71 -41.10
CA ASN A 41 35.20 20.90 -41.89
C ASN A 41 33.67 21.16 -41.91
N GLY A 42 32.97 20.85 -40.82
CA GLY A 42 31.52 20.96 -40.71
C GLY A 42 31.13 22.28 -40.07
N ALA A 43 30.06 22.90 -40.57
CA ALA A 43 29.40 23.98 -39.84
C ALA A 43 28.91 23.45 -38.48
N GLY A 44 29.05 24.25 -37.42
CA GLY A 44 28.66 23.82 -36.07
C GLY A 44 28.77 24.92 -35.01
N LEU A 45 28.14 24.68 -33.87
CA LEU A 45 28.18 25.52 -32.68
C LEU A 45 29.22 25.00 -31.69
N SER A 46 30.02 25.87 -31.09
CA SER A 46 30.90 25.56 -29.95
C SER A 46 30.19 25.71 -28.61
N ASN A 47 29.06 26.42 -28.58
CA ASN A 47 28.22 26.59 -27.40
C ASN A 47 26.79 26.96 -27.83
N LEU A 48 25.80 26.56 -27.04
CA LEU A 48 24.41 27.01 -27.15
C LEU A 48 23.88 27.20 -25.73
N GLN A 49 23.55 28.45 -25.39
CA GLN A 49 22.96 28.78 -24.09
C GLN A 49 21.50 29.16 -24.26
N ILE A 50 20.67 28.79 -23.28
CA ILE A 50 19.25 29.13 -23.20
C ILE A 50 19.02 29.96 -21.93
N SER A 51 18.06 30.90 -21.94
CA SER A 51 17.80 31.74 -20.76
C SER A 51 16.95 31.07 -19.70
N GLU A 52 16.08 30.14 -20.10
CA GLU A 52 15.17 29.41 -19.21
C GLU A 52 15.28 27.91 -19.51
N GLY A 53 15.25 27.08 -18.46
CA GLY A 53 15.41 25.63 -18.54
C GLY A 53 16.85 25.15 -18.76
N ARG A 54 17.00 23.85 -19.03
CA ARG A 54 18.30 23.20 -19.34
C ARG A 54 18.19 22.36 -20.61
N LEU A 55 19.23 22.39 -21.43
CA LEU A 55 19.34 21.52 -22.61
C LEU A 55 19.57 20.07 -22.16
N GLU A 56 18.76 19.18 -22.70
CA GLU A 56 18.84 17.73 -22.52
C GLU A 56 19.03 17.04 -23.89
N PRO A 57 20.15 16.32 -24.10
CA PRO A 57 21.33 16.26 -23.22
C PRO A 57 22.08 17.60 -23.11
N ARG A 58 23.02 17.73 -22.14
CA ARG A 58 23.89 18.93 -22.06
C ARG A 58 24.54 19.20 -23.41
N PHE A 59 24.67 20.49 -23.77
CA PHE A 59 25.12 20.89 -25.11
C PHE A 59 26.41 20.16 -25.56
N ASN A 60 26.29 19.42 -26.66
CA ASN A 60 27.37 18.73 -27.34
C ASN A 60 27.33 19.11 -28.84
N PRO A 61 28.40 19.68 -29.42
CA PRO A 61 28.41 20.14 -30.81
C PRO A 61 28.01 19.08 -31.84
N GLU A 62 28.16 17.78 -31.54
CA GLU A 62 27.80 16.66 -32.41
C GLU A 62 26.30 16.34 -32.38
N VAL A 63 25.61 16.58 -31.26
CA VAL A 63 24.17 16.36 -31.09
C VAL A 63 23.37 17.45 -31.80
N SER A 64 22.40 17.03 -32.62
CA SER A 64 21.60 17.92 -33.47
C SER A 64 20.17 18.13 -32.95
N THR A 65 19.77 17.45 -31.88
CA THR A 65 18.43 17.57 -31.28
C THR A 65 18.53 17.70 -29.77
N TYR A 66 17.78 18.64 -29.19
CA TYR A 66 17.74 18.91 -27.76
C TYR A 66 16.31 19.06 -27.28
N ARG A 67 16.06 18.70 -26.03
CA ARG A 67 14.80 18.95 -25.32
C ARG A 67 15.06 19.92 -24.16
N VAL A 68 14.05 20.68 -23.80
CA VAL A 68 14.04 21.62 -22.66
C VAL A 68 12.65 21.59 -22.04
N ASN A 69 12.53 21.07 -20.82
CA ASN A 69 11.30 21.16 -20.05
C ASN A 69 11.25 22.47 -19.27
N LEU A 70 10.11 23.16 -19.31
CA LEU A 70 9.89 24.47 -18.70
C LEU A 70 8.63 24.45 -17.85
N GLY A 71 8.69 25.16 -16.72
CA GLY A 71 7.51 25.34 -15.87
C GLY A 71 6.44 26.19 -16.55
N PHE A 72 5.19 26.00 -16.11
CA PHE A 72 3.98 26.63 -16.64
C PHE A 72 4.12 28.15 -16.90
N TYR A 73 4.72 28.89 -15.97
CA TYR A 73 4.87 30.36 -16.05
C TYR A 73 5.93 30.86 -17.06
N THR A 74 6.53 29.99 -17.87
CA THR A 74 7.62 30.34 -18.80
C THR A 74 7.11 30.62 -20.22
N PHE A 75 6.63 31.84 -20.46
CA PHE A 75 6.04 32.24 -21.75
C PHE A 75 7.06 32.59 -22.85
N PHE A 76 8.32 32.80 -22.49
CA PHE A 76 9.36 33.16 -23.45
C PHE A 76 10.73 32.61 -23.06
N THR A 77 11.58 32.38 -24.06
CA THR A 77 12.99 32.02 -23.89
C THR A 77 13.89 32.80 -24.86
N THR A 78 15.20 32.74 -24.67
CA THR A 78 16.19 33.32 -25.60
C THR A 78 17.33 32.34 -25.81
N LEU A 79 17.91 32.36 -27.02
CA LEU A 79 19.02 31.49 -27.41
C LEU A 79 20.28 32.33 -27.65
N THR A 80 21.41 31.90 -27.10
CA THR A 80 22.74 32.48 -27.38
C THR A 80 23.64 31.43 -28.04
N PRO A 81 23.57 31.27 -29.38
CA PRO A 81 24.41 30.32 -30.10
C PRO A 81 25.80 30.90 -30.34
N THR A 82 26.86 30.10 -30.15
CA THR A 82 28.24 30.47 -30.46
C THR A 82 28.80 29.50 -31.50
N SER A 83 29.20 29.99 -32.67
CA SER A 83 29.79 29.15 -33.72
C SER A 83 31.25 28.80 -33.46
N ILE A 84 31.65 27.60 -33.89
CA ILE A 84 33.04 27.11 -33.92
C ILE A 84 33.90 27.99 -34.84
N HIS A 85 33.32 28.52 -35.93
CA HIS A 85 34.03 29.31 -36.93
C HIS A 85 33.65 30.79 -36.85
N SER A 86 34.66 31.66 -36.87
CA SER A 86 34.47 33.12 -36.76
C SER A 86 33.76 33.76 -37.96
N ASP A 87 33.70 33.06 -39.10
CA ASP A 87 33.09 33.49 -40.36
C ASP A 87 31.80 32.73 -40.71
N ALA A 88 31.30 31.87 -39.82
CA ALA A 88 29.99 31.23 -39.96
C ALA A 88 28.84 32.22 -39.69
N ARG A 89 27.71 31.99 -40.36
CA ARG A 89 26.44 32.72 -40.15
C ARG A 89 25.44 31.79 -39.47
N ILE A 90 24.79 32.29 -38.42
CA ILE A 90 23.81 31.51 -37.65
C ILE A 90 22.42 32.07 -37.92
N PHE A 91 21.44 31.21 -38.17
CA PHE A 91 20.05 31.54 -38.39
C PHE A 91 19.19 30.83 -37.34
N ILE A 92 18.29 31.54 -36.67
CA ILE A 92 17.30 30.96 -35.75
C ILE A 92 15.92 31.31 -36.32
N GLN A 93 15.10 30.30 -36.62
CA GLN A 93 13.80 30.48 -37.29
C GLN A 93 13.88 31.43 -38.50
N ASN A 94 14.90 31.23 -39.35
CA ASN A 94 15.25 32.07 -40.52
C ASN A 94 15.75 33.50 -40.24
N GLN A 95 15.90 33.93 -38.98
CA GLN A 95 16.49 35.22 -38.62
C GLN A 95 18.00 35.09 -38.34
N GLU A 96 18.83 35.94 -38.95
CA GLU A 96 20.28 35.91 -38.73
C GLU A 96 20.67 36.47 -37.35
N VAL A 97 21.44 35.68 -36.59
CA VAL A 97 21.94 36.00 -35.25
C VAL A 97 23.47 35.94 -35.26
N LYS A 98 24.11 36.86 -34.56
CA LYS A 98 25.58 36.87 -34.45
C LYS A 98 26.04 35.82 -33.43
N SER A 99 27.14 35.14 -33.74
CA SER A 99 27.80 34.23 -32.80
C SER A 99 28.07 34.90 -31.45
N GLY A 100 27.63 34.24 -30.36
CA GLY A 100 27.76 34.69 -28.98
C GLY A 100 26.78 35.79 -28.56
N VAL A 101 25.75 36.08 -29.36
CA VAL A 101 24.74 37.11 -29.06
C VAL A 101 23.37 36.46 -28.86
N SER A 102 22.67 36.84 -27.79
CA SER A 102 21.33 36.33 -27.50
C SER A 102 20.30 36.81 -28.53
N THR A 103 19.31 35.97 -28.83
CA THR A 103 18.15 36.32 -29.65
C THR A 103 17.25 37.36 -28.99
N LYS A 104 16.27 37.86 -29.75
CA LYS A 104 15.04 38.41 -29.14
C LYS A 104 14.30 37.28 -28.38
N LYS A 105 13.35 37.66 -27.52
CA LYS A 105 12.46 36.71 -26.84
C LYS A 105 11.70 35.87 -27.88
N ILE A 106 11.77 34.56 -27.73
CA ILE A 106 11.04 33.55 -28.50
C ILE A 106 9.83 33.17 -27.65
N PHE A 107 8.62 33.34 -28.18
CA PHE A 107 7.37 33.02 -27.48
C PHE A 107 7.13 31.51 -27.49
N LEU A 108 6.55 30.99 -26.40
CA LEU A 108 6.29 29.56 -26.20
C LEU A 108 4.81 29.34 -25.89
N ASN A 109 4.14 28.53 -26.71
CA ASN A 109 2.79 28.04 -26.47
C ASN A 109 2.79 26.94 -25.39
N PRO A 110 1.64 26.63 -24.78
CA PRO A 110 1.40 25.35 -24.11
C PRO A 110 1.97 24.15 -24.89
N GLY A 111 2.57 23.18 -24.19
CA GLY A 111 3.10 21.97 -24.83
C GLY A 111 4.41 22.17 -25.59
N GLN A 112 4.65 21.33 -26.62
CA GLN A 112 5.93 21.25 -27.31
C GLN A 112 6.08 22.34 -28.39
N ASN A 113 7.13 23.15 -28.28
CA ASN A 113 7.50 24.21 -29.20
C ASN A 113 8.83 23.87 -29.87
N GLU A 114 8.88 23.89 -31.21
CA GLU A 114 10.11 23.62 -31.96
C GLU A 114 10.85 24.91 -32.36
N VAL A 115 12.15 24.98 -32.05
CA VAL A 115 13.05 26.05 -32.49
C VAL A 115 14.25 25.49 -33.23
N THR A 116 14.40 25.90 -34.50
CA THR A 116 15.49 25.47 -35.36
C THR A 116 16.64 26.51 -35.38
N VAL A 117 17.88 26.04 -35.18
CA VAL A 117 19.12 26.82 -35.27
C VAL A 117 20.02 26.27 -36.38
N GLU A 118 20.23 27.03 -37.45
CA GLU A 118 21.03 26.64 -38.60
C GLU A 118 22.35 27.42 -38.65
N VAL A 119 23.48 26.73 -38.77
CA VAL A 119 24.82 27.31 -38.94
C VAL A 119 25.26 27.08 -40.37
N ARG A 120 25.68 28.13 -41.08
CA ARG A 120 26.19 28.08 -42.46
C ARG A 120 27.60 28.64 -42.55
N ASN A 121 28.52 27.86 -43.07
CA ASN A 121 29.89 28.30 -43.35
C ASN A 121 30.00 28.90 -44.77
N PRO A 122 31.03 29.74 -45.04
CA PRO A 122 31.27 30.32 -46.37
C PRO A 122 31.60 29.30 -47.47
N ASP A 123 32.04 28.09 -47.10
CA ASP A 123 32.36 27.00 -48.03
C ASP A 123 31.12 26.23 -48.51
N GLY A 124 29.93 26.58 -48.00
CA GLY A 124 28.66 25.97 -48.34
C GLY A 124 28.24 24.82 -47.43
N THR A 125 29.04 24.46 -46.41
CA THR A 125 28.63 23.49 -45.39
C THR A 125 27.62 24.09 -44.42
N GLN A 126 26.65 23.29 -43.98
CA GLN A 126 25.62 23.71 -43.03
C GLN A 126 25.33 22.62 -41.99
N LYS A 127 24.90 23.01 -40.79
CA LYS A 127 24.43 22.12 -39.72
C LYS A 127 23.26 22.74 -39.00
N THR A 128 22.25 21.92 -38.70
CA THR A 128 21.00 22.36 -38.08
C THR A 128 20.85 21.68 -36.72
N TYR A 129 20.45 22.47 -35.73
CA TYR A 129 20.10 22.03 -34.39
C TYR A 129 18.59 22.25 -34.17
N GLN A 130 17.87 21.22 -33.75
CA GLN A 130 16.46 21.27 -33.36
C GLN A 130 16.35 21.32 -31.84
N ILE A 131 15.56 22.23 -31.31
CA ILE A 131 15.37 22.40 -29.86
C ILE A 131 13.87 22.36 -29.60
N PHE A 132 13.43 21.36 -28.86
CA PHE A 132 12.05 21.18 -28.44
C PHE A 132 11.89 21.72 -27.02
N PHE A 133 11.19 22.84 -26.87
CA PHE A 133 10.80 23.40 -25.58
C PHE A 133 9.41 22.89 -25.21
N THR A 134 9.29 22.12 -24.14
CA THR A 134 7.99 21.70 -23.62
C THR A 134 7.60 22.61 -22.47
N ARG A 135 6.50 23.36 -22.62
CA ARG A 135 5.90 24.16 -21.54
C ARG A 135 4.83 23.33 -20.86
N ASN A 136 5.09 22.91 -19.62
CA ASN A 136 4.24 21.98 -18.89
C ASN A 136 2.93 22.63 -18.43
N ALA A 137 1.87 21.81 -18.32
CA ALA A 137 0.61 22.16 -17.68
C ALA A 137 0.83 22.41 -16.16
N PRO A 138 -0.05 23.18 -15.50
CA PRO A 138 0.02 23.35 -14.05
C PRO A 138 -0.28 22.00 -13.36
N THR A 139 0.56 21.60 -12.41
CA THR A 139 0.36 20.36 -11.63
C THR A 139 -0.11 20.73 -10.22
N GLY A 140 -1.39 20.46 -9.91
CA GLY A 140 -1.98 20.57 -8.57
C GLY A 140 -2.67 21.91 -8.24
N ASN A 141 -3.68 21.86 -7.35
CA ASN A 141 -4.52 22.96 -6.87
C ASN A 141 -3.70 24.14 -6.32
N GLY A 142 -3.34 25.07 -7.22
CA GLY A 142 -2.77 26.37 -6.91
C GLY A 142 -3.85 27.45 -6.76
N PRO A 143 -3.54 28.58 -6.11
CA PRO A 143 -4.55 29.52 -5.61
C PRO A 143 -5.38 30.14 -6.75
N THR A 144 -6.70 29.97 -6.66
CA THR A 144 -7.76 30.42 -7.58
C THR A 144 -8.00 31.94 -7.60
N ASN A 145 -6.97 32.75 -7.31
CA ASN A 145 -7.12 34.20 -7.37
C ASN A 145 -5.80 34.92 -7.67
N MET A 146 -5.27 34.73 -8.88
CA MET A 146 -4.35 35.70 -9.48
C MET A 146 -5.03 36.37 -10.67
N ARG A 147 -5.40 37.64 -10.46
CA ARG A 147 -5.75 38.56 -11.52
C ARG A 147 -4.56 38.68 -12.48
N TRP A 148 -4.72 38.15 -13.69
CA TRP A 148 -3.73 38.17 -14.76
C TRP A 148 -3.43 39.62 -15.18
N ASP A 149 -2.39 40.23 -14.60
CA ASP A 149 -1.82 41.48 -15.12
C ASP A 149 -1.09 41.16 -16.44
N LEU A 150 -1.85 41.06 -17.53
CA LEU A 150 -1.32 41.12 -18.89
C LEU A 150 -0.44 42.37 -19.00
N PRO A 151 0.76 42.29 -19.58
CA PRO A 151 1.55 43.49 -19.85
C PRO A 151 0.71 44.43 -20.71
N GLU A 152 0.38 45.61 -20.18
CA GLU A 152 -0.41 46.63 -20.85
C GLU A 152 0.06 46.77 -22.32
N CYS A 153 -0.79 46.38 -23.28
CA CYS A 153 -0.61 46.71 -24.70
C CYS A 153 -0.83 48.24 -24.85
N ASP A 154 0.11 49.04 -24.32
CA ASP A 154 0.17 50.48 -24.57
C ASP A 154 0.67 50.69 -26.01
N ARG A 155 -0.23 51.19 -26.85
CA ARG A 155 0.01 51.52 -28.27
C ARG A 155 1.03 52.65 -28.49
N ASN A 156 1.70 53.15 -27.45
CA ASN A 156 2.66 54.26 -27.52
C ASN A 156 4.08 53.97 -27.01
N SER A 157 4.46 52.72 -26.73
CA SER A 157 5.84 52.38 -26.35
C SER A 157 6.77 52.24 -27.58
N GLU A 158 7.80 53.10 -27.72
CA GLU A 158 8.83 53.00 -28.77
C GLU A 158 9.83 51.83 -28.57
N PHE A 159 9.50 50.86 -27.71
CA PHE A 159 10.22 49.61 -27.53
C PHE A 159 9.19 48.47 -27.50
N PHE A 160 9.37 47.44 -28.35
CA PHE A 160 8.62 46.18 -28.49
C PHE A 160 7.75 46.02 -29.77
N ASP A 161 7.82 44.81 -30.35
CA ASP A 161 7.33 44.38 -31.67
C ASP A 161 5.79 44.34 -31.74
N GLU A 162 5.21 44.84 -32.83
CA GLU A 162 3.77 44.73 -33.16
C GLU A 162 3.26 43.28 -33.26
N ASP A 163 4.16 42.29 -33.42
CA ASP A 163 3.80 40.87 -33.60
C ASP A 163 3.41 40.15 -32.29
N ALA A 164 3.79 40.66 -31.11
CA ALA A 164 3.55 39.97 -29.83
C ALA A 164 2.12 40.13 -29.29
N CYS A 165 1.48 41.30 -29.42
CA CYS A 165 0.07 41.48 -29.00
C CYS A 165 -0.90 40.75 -29.94
N ALA A 166 -0.53 40.46 -31.20
CA ALA A 166 -1.39 39.72 -32.14
C ALA A 166 -1.44 38.21 -31.84
N ALA A 167 -0.35 37.64 -31.30
CA ALA A 167 -0.30 36.24 -30.88
C ALA A 167 -1.03 36.00 -29.54
N ALA A 168 -1.03 36.99 -28.64
CA ALA A 168 -1.66 36.91 -27.32
C ALA A 168 -3.19 37.10 -27.30
N THR A 169 -3.84 37.29 -28.45
CA THR A 169 -5.31 37.40 -28.56
C THR A 169 -5.87 36.49 -29.65
N ARG A 170 -5.06 35.54 -30.11
CA ARG A 170 -5.44 34.60 -31.16
C ARG A 170 -5.98 33.35 -30.49
N ASP A 171 -7.17 32.97 -30.92
CA ASP A 171 -7.96 31.82 -30.51
C ASP A 171 -8.35 31.14 -31.83
N ASP A 172 -7.73 30.00 -32.12
CA ASP A 172 -7.80 29.33 -33.43
C ASP A 172 -8.98 28.37 -33.55
N ASP A 173 -9.50 27.83 -32.45
CA ASP A 173 -10.63 26.90 -32.38
C ASP A 173 -11.93 27.55 -31.87
N GLY A 174 -11.86 28.71 -31.23
CA GLY A 174 -13.00 29.58 -30.94
C GLY A 174 -13.78 29.19 -29.69
N ASP A 175 -13.15 28.48 -28.76
CA ASP A 175 -13.72 28.06 -27.49
C ASP A 175 -13.74 29.18 -26.42
N GLY A 176 -13.10 30.32 -26.71
CA GLY A 176 -13.02 31.48 -25.83
C GLY A 176 -11.70 31.60 -25.07
N VAL A 177 -10.78 30.64 -25.20
CA VAL A 177 -9.46 30.63 -24.58
C VAL A 177 -8.38 30.90 -25.66
N PRO A 178 -7.56 31.96 -25.53
CA PRO A 178 -6.52 32.22 -26.52
C PRO A 178 -5.45 31.11 -26.55
N ASN A 179 -4.92 30.79 -27.74
CA ASN A 179 -3.90 29.77 -28.02
C ASN A 179 -2.68 29.73 -27.06
N PHE A 180 -2.37 30.84 -26.37
CA PHE A 180 -1.24 30.90 -25.46
C PHE A 180 -1.56 30.42 -24.03
N LEU A 181 -2.84 30.25 -23.71
CA LEU A 181 -3.40 29.66 -22.50
C LEU A 181 -4.12 28.33 -22.78
N ASP A 182 -4.50 28.09 -24.04
CA ASP A 182 -5.20 26.89 -24.49
C ASP A 182 -4.28 25.65 -24.59
N PHE A 183 -4.55 24.64 -23.77
CA PHE A 183 -3.89 23.33 -23.74
C PHE A 183 -4.66 22.26 -24.52
N CYS A 184 -5.88 22.55 -24.97
CA CYS A 184 -6.79 21.63 -25.65
C CYS A 184 -7.20 22.18 -27.04
N PRO A 185 -6.24 22.33 -27.97
CA PRO A 185 -6.50 22.93 -29.27
C PRO A 185 -7.41 22.04 -30.13
N GLY A 186 -8.50 22.61 -30.62
CA GLY A 186 -9.53 21.96 -31.43
C GLY A 186 -10.87 21.78 -30.72
N THR A 187 -11.07 22.39 -29.56
CA THR A 187 -12.34 22.34 -28.84
C THR A 187 -13.44 23.05 -29.66
N PRO A 188 -14.60 22.40 -29.91
CA PRO A 188 -15.64 23.02 -30.73
C PRO A 188 -16.13 24.36 -30.16
N PRO A 189 -16.38 25.38 -31.02
CA PRO A 189 -16.93 26.66 -30.56
C PRO A 189 -18.26 26.48 -29.82
N GLY A 190 -18.34 26.96 -28.58
CA GLY A 190 -19.53 26.88 -27.74
C GLY A 190 -19.54 25.74 -26.72
N THR A 191 -18.53 24.87 -26.72
CA THR A 191 -18.28 23.93 -25.62
C THR A 191 -17.93 24.72 -24.35
N ILE A 192 -18.49 24.34 -23.19
CA ILE A 192 -18.10 24.92 -21.91
C ILE A 192 -16.71 24.36 -21.57
N VAL A 193 -15.73 25.25 -21.54
CA VAL A 193 -14.32 24.91 -21.29
C VAL A 193 -13.84 25.54 -19.99
N ASP A 194 -12.82 24.93 -19.38
CA ASP A 194 -12.10 25.51 -18.26
C ASP A 194 -11.24 26.72 -18.69
N GLU A 195 -10.47 27.30 -17.77
CA GLU A 195 -9.59 28.44 -18.06
C GLU A 195 -8.42 28.12 -19.01
N PHE A 196 -8.27 26.85 -19.41
CA PHE A 196 -7.21 26.31 -20.27
C PHE A 196 -7.74 25.72 -21.60
N GLY A 197 -9.01 25.92 -21.95
CA GLY A 197 -9.60 25.52 -23.24
C GLY A 197 -10.03 24.06 -23.30
N CYS A 198 -10.01 23.35 -22.18
CA CYS A 198 -10.37 21.94 -22.12
C CYS A 198 -11.86 21.76 -21.79
N PRO A 199 -12.60 20.87 -22.48
CA PRO A 199 -14.00 20.61 -22.18
C PRO A 199 -14.15 20.21 -20.71
N LEU A 200 -15.08 20.85 -19.99
CA LEU A 200 -15.45 20.39 -18.66
C LEU A 200 -16.05 18.98 -18.79
N PRO A 201 -15.64 18.02 -17.96
CA PRO A 201 -16.31 16.73 -17.93
C PRO A 201 -17.80 16.91 -17.58
N LEU A 202 -18.68 16.10 -18.17
CA LEU A 202 -20.09 16.06 -17.81
C LEU A 202 -20.22 15.41 -16.43
N ASP A 203 -21.13 15.94 -15.61
CA ASP A 203 -21.56 15.41 -14.32
C ASP A 203 -23.09 15.30 -14.45
N SER A 204 -23.53 14.09 -14.81
CA SER A 204 -24.89 13.82 -15.29
C SER A 204 -25.94 13.82 -14.18
N ASP A 205 -25.56 13.47 -12.95
CA ASP A 205 -26.44 13.42 -11.78
C ASP A 205 -26.23 14.61 -10.81
N GLY A 206 -25.16 15.39 -11.01
CA GLY A 206 -24.93 16.68 -10.35
C GLY A 206 -24.37 16.54 -8.93
N ASP A 207 -23.70 15.44 -8.62
CA ASP A 207 -23.17 15.13 -7.29
C ASP A 207 -21.78 15.76 -7.02
N GLY A 208 -21.17 16.34 -8.05
CA GLY A 208 -19.86 16.98 -7.99
C GLY A 208 -18.68 16.11 -8.44
N VAL A 209 -18.94 14.87 -8.86
CA VAL A 209 -18.01 13.96 -9.53
C VAL A 209 -18.43 13.79 -10.98
N THR A 210 -17.46 13.62 -11.87
CA THR A 210 -17.69 13.66 -13.31
C THR A 210 -17.92 12.25 -13.84
N ASP A 211 -18.76 12.08 -14.87
CA ASP A 211 -19.20 10.78 -15.41
C ASP A 211 -18.05 9.79 -15.71
N ASP A 212 -16.84 10.28 -16.01
CA ASP A 212 -15.66 9.47 -16.28
C ASP A 212 -14.96 8.91 -15.03
N LYS A 213 -15.27 9.49 -13.87
CA LYS A 213 -14.77 9.13 -12.53
C LYS A 213 -15.87 8.66 -11.59
N ASP A 214 -17.11 8.89 -11.98
CA ASP A 214 -18.29 8.54 -11.23
C ASP A 214 -18.63 7.06 -11.44
N GLN A 215 -18.53 6.30 -10.36
CA GLN A 215 -18.88 4.88 -10.28
C GLN A 215 -20.33 4.68 -9.79
N CYS A 216 -21.01 5.76 -9.40
CA CYS A 216 -22.35 5.81 -8.85
C CYS A 216 -23.23 6.82 -9.63
N PRO A 217 -23.52 6.57 -10.94
CA PRO A 217 -24.10 7.54 -11.89
C PRO A 217 -25.57 7.97 -11.66
N ASP A 218 -26.13 7.67 -10.48
CA ASP A 218 -27.51 7.99 -10.07
C ASP A 218 -27.53 8.57 -8.63
N THR A 219 -26.45 9.21 -8.19
CA THR A 219 -26.35 9.77 -6.84
C THR A 219 -27.32 10.94 -6.67
N PRO A 220 -28.19 10.92 -5.64
CA PRO A 220 -29.15 11.98 -5.43
C PRO A 220 -28.48 13.35 -5.25
N ALA A 221 -28.85 14.31 -6.10
CA ALA A 221 -28.31 15.68 -6.06
C ALA A 221 -28.38 16.31 -4.65
N GLY A 222 -27.21 16.64 -4.10
CA GLY A 222 -27.05 17.32 -2.80
C GLY A 222 -26.54 16.43 -1.66
N GLU A 223 -26.30 15.13 -1.87
CA GLU A 223 -25.56 14.30 -0.91
C GLU A 223 -24.05 14.54 -1.00
N GLU A 224 -23.32 14.37 0.12
CA GLU A 224 -21.85 14.44 0.10
C GLU A 224 -21.29 13.12 -0.42
N VAL A 225 -20.51 13.19 -1.50
CA VAL A 225 -19.95 12.04 -2.21
C VAL A 225 -18.43 11.94 -2.06
N ASP A 226 -17.91 10.73 -2.22
CA ASP A 226 -16.47 10.49 -2.21
C ASP A 226 -15.80 10.78 -3.57
N GLU A 227 -14.53 10.44 -3.72
CA GLU A 227 -13.78 10.67 -4.96
C GLU A 227 -14.26 9.87 -6.19
N ASN A 228 -15.18 8.92 -6.00
CA ASN A 228 -15.77 8.08 -7.04
C ASN A 228 -17.27 8.36 -7.27
N GLY A 229 -17.82 9.46 -6.72
CA GLY A 229 -19.24 9.84 -6.91
C GLY A 229 -20.20 9.05 -6.02
N CYS A 230 -19.69 8.29 -5.05
CA CYS A 230 -20.54 7.45 -4.22
C CYS A 230 -20.80 8.11 -2.87
N SER A 231 -22.09 8.34 -2.57
CA SER A 231 -22.53 8.74 -1.22
C SER A 231 -22.51 7.54 -0.26
N PRO A 232 -22.46 7.76 1.07
CA PRO A 232 -22.59 6.69 2.05
C PRO A 232 -23.88 5.85 1.90
N SER A 233 -24.91 6.39 1.25
CA SER A 233 -26.20 5.71 1.08
C SER A 233 -26.21 4.66 -0.04
N GLN A 234 -25.12 4.56 -0.81
CA GLN A 234 -24.96 3.65 -1.96
C GLN A 234 -23.78 2.69 -1.84
N LYS A 235 -22.90 2.88 -0.84
CA LYS A 235 -21.77 1.97 -0.59
C LYS A 235 -22.22 0.76 0.21
N ASP A 236 -21.69 -0.41 -0.14
CA ASP A 236 -21.84 -1.68 0.56
C ASP A 236 -20.44 -2.31 0.59
N SER A 237 -19.68 -1.98 1.63
CA SER A 237 -18.24 -2.20 1.71
C SER A 237 -17.87 -3.68 1.86
N ASP A 238 -18.74 -4.51 2.44
CA ASP A 238 -18.52 -5.94 2.66
C ASP A 238 -19.36 -6.84 1.72
N GLY A 239 -20.29 -6.27 0.96
CA GLY A 239 -21.07 -6.93 -0.08
C GLY A 239 -22.17 -7.84 0.47
N ASP A 240 -22.65 -7.58 1.68
CA ASP A 240 -23.68 -8.38 2.35
C ASP A 240 -25.12 -8.04 1.90
N GLY A 241 -25.27 -6.96 1.11
CA GLY A 241 -26.53 -6.47 0.59
C GLY A 241 -27.20 -5.38 1.43
N VAL A 242 -26.55 -4.89 2.49
CA VAL A 242 -26.92 -3.72 3.29
C VAL A 242 -25.92 -2.59 3.01
N THR A 243 -26.42 -1.37 2.91
CA THR A 243 -25.59 -0.20 2.58
C THR A 243 -24.89 0.31 3.84
N ASP A 244 -23.66 0.80 3.75
CA ASP A 244 -22.79 1.26 4.85
C ASP A 244 -23.50 2.22 5.82
N ASP A 245 -24.43 3.05 5.34
CA ASP A 245 -25.22 3.97 6.17
C ASP A 245 -26.26 3.27 7.06
N LYS A 246 -26.65 2.05 6.69
CA LYS A 246 -27.60 1.18 7.41
C LYS A 246 -26.92 -0.04 8.03
N ASP A 247 -25.68 -0.30 7.66
CA ASP A 247 -24.90 -1.43 8.13
C ASP A 247 -24.23 -1.12 9.48
N GLN A 248 -24.58 -1.91 10.49
CA GLN A 248 -24.00 -1.85 11.83
C GLN A 248 -22.87 -2.86 12.02
N CYS A 249 -22.63 -3.72 11.03
CA CYS A 249 -21.68 -4.81 11.01
C CYS A 249 -20.84 -4.80 9.71
N PRO A 250 -19.99 -3.78 9.50
CA PRO A 250 -19.29 -3.47 8.23
C PRO A 250 -18.19 -4.46 7.78
N ASP A 251 -18.12 -5.65 8.38
CA ASP A 251 -17.12 -6.69 8.11
C ASP A 251 -17.80 -8.09 8.05
N THR A 252 -19.05 -8.15 7.58
CA THR A 252 -19.82 -9.38 7.52
C THR A 252 -19.24 -10.34 6.48
N PRO A 253 -18.88 -11.59 6.89
CA PRO A 253 -18.27 -12.53 5.97
C PRO A 253 -19.17 -12.83 4.76
N ALA A 254 -18.61 -12.68 3.55
CA ALA A 254 -19.32 -12.89 2.29
C ALA A 254 -20.04 -14.25 2.23
N GLY A 255 -21.38 -14.20 2.08
CA GLY A 255 -22.25 -15.37 1.93
C GLY A 255 -23.05 -15.78 3.18
N GLU A 256 -22.92 -15.07 4.30
CA GLU A 256 -23.82 -15.24 5.45
C GLU A 256 -25.15 -14.47 5.25
N GLU A 257 -26.25 -14.98 5.80
CA GLU A 257 -27.54 -14.26 5.77
C GLU A 257 -27.56 -13.20 6.88
N VAL A 258 -27.75 -11.94 6.50
CA VAL A 258 -27.73 -10.78 7.41
C VAL A 258 -29.13 -10.26 7.71
N ASP A 259 -29.28 -9.54 8.83
CA ASP A 259 -30.53 -8.87 9.17
C ASP A 259 -30.61 -7.45 8.58
N GLU A 260 -31.64 -6.69 8.96
CA GLU A 260 -31.90 -5.35 8.41
C GLU A 260 -30.83 -4.30 8.74
N ASN A 261 -29.86 -4.63 9.61
CA ASN A 261 -28.72 -3.79 9.97
C ASN A 261 -27.37 -4.42 9.55
N GLY A 262 -27.34 -5.34 8.59
CA GLY A 262 -26.11 -5.97 8.07
C GLY A 262 -25.48 -7.00 9.02
N CYS A 263 -26.09 -7.28 10.17
CA CYS A 263 -25.49 -8.18 11.15
C CYS A 263 -25.88 -9.65 10.96
N SER A 264 -24.87 -10.51 10.83
CA SER A 264 -25.02 -11.95 10.88
C SER A 264 -25.17 -12.46 12.34
N PRO A 265 -25.77 -13.64 12.59
CA PRO A 265 -25.79 -14.26 13.90
C PRO A 265 -24.41 -14.48 14.55
N SER A 266 -23.33 -14.49 13.77
CA SER A 266 -21.96 -14.69 14.27
C SER A 266 -21.31 -13.42 14.84
N GLN A 267 -21.97 -12.27 14.70
CA GLN A 267 -21.46 -10.96 15.14
C GLN A 267 -22.33 -10.30 16.24
N LYS A 268 -23.42 -10.94 16.68
CA LYS A 268 -24.29 -10.40 17.73
C LYS A 268 -23.67 -10.61 19.11
N ASP A 269 -23.60 -9.54 19.89
CA ASP A 269 -23.20 -9.53 21.30
C ASP A 269 -24.30 -8.77 22.07
N SER A 270 -25.21 -9.53 22.70
CA SER A 270 -26.46 -9.02 23.26
C SER A 270 -26.28 -8.25 24.57
N ASP A 271 -25.22 -8.50 25.32
CA ASP A 271 -24.95 -7.84 26.62
C ASP A 271 -23.73 -6.90 26.60
N GLY A 272 -22.97 -6.90 25.49
CA GLY A 272 -21.93 -5.92 25.17
C GLY A 272 -20.65 -6.14 25.96
N ASP A 273 -20.38 -7.38 26.37
CA ASP A 273 -19.21 -7.74 27.18
C ASP A 273 -17.96 -8.04 26.33
N GLY A 274 -18.10 -8.07 24.99
CA GLY A 274 -17.03 -8.32 24.04
C GLY A 274 -16.94 -9.78 23.57
N VAL A 275 -17.87 -10.65 23.96
CA VAL A 275 -17.99 -12.03 23.48
C VAL A 275 -19.33 -12.21 22.74
N THR A 276 -19.28 -12.77 21.53
CA THR A 276 -20.47 -12.95 20.70
C THR A 276 -21.42 -14.00 21.28
N ASP A 277 -22.73 -13.83 21.10
CA ASP A 277 -23.83 -14.65 21.64
C ASP A 277 -23.65 -16.17 21.36
N ASP A 278 -22.96 -16.55 20.28
CA ASP A 278 -22.69 -17.94 19.93
C ASP A 278 -21.56 -18.58 20.77
N LYS A 279 -20.69 -17.76 21.35
CA LYS A 279 -19.55 -18.14 22.20
C LYS A 279 -19.75 -17.77 23.66
N ASP A 280 -20.69 -16.88 23.94
CA ASP A 280 -21.00 -16.40 25.27
C ASP A 280 -21.85 -17.41 26.07
N GLN A 281 -21.31 -17.83 27.22
CA GLN A 281 -21.94 -18.73 28.17
C GLN A 281 -22.61 -17.98 29.33
N CYS A 282 -22.41 -16.66 29.42
CA CYS A 282 -22.87 -15.76 30.46
C CYS A 282 -23.61 -14.53 29.88
N PRO A 283 -24.78 -14.71 29.22
CA PRO A 283 -25.49 -13.71 28.40
C PRO A 283 -26.19 -12.55 29.14
N ASP A 284 -25.79 -12.29 30.39
CA ASP A 284 -26.29 -11.19 31.22
C ASP A 284 -25.12 -10.54 31.99
N THR A 285 -23.92 -10.51 31.41
CA THR A 285 -22.73 -9.96 32.06
C THR A 285 -22.84 -8.44 32.21
N PRO A 286 -22.66 -7.90 33.43
CA PRO A 286 -22.80 -6.47 33.65
C PRO A 286 -21.78 -5.67 32.83
N ALA A 287 -22.28 -4.73 32.02
CA ALA A 287 -21.45 -3.87 31.18
C ALA A 287 -20.29 -3.20 31.96
N GLY A 288 -19.06 -3.45 31.49
CA GLY A 288 -17.81 -2.87 32.03
C GLY A 288 -17.03 -3.77 32.99
N GLU A 289 -17.45 -5.01 33.23
CA GLU A 289 -16.63 -6.02 33.92
C GLU A 289 -15.69 -6.73 32.93
N GLU A 290 -14.48 -7.12 33.37
CA GLU A 290 -13.56 -7.91 32.54
C GLU A 290 -14.04 -9.37 32.48
N VAL A 291 -14.24 -9.89 31.28
CA VAL A 291 -14.77 -11.23 31.02
C VAL A 291 -13.71 -12.17 30.45
N ASP A 292 -13.92 -13.48 30.60
CA ASP A 292 -13.05 -14.49 29.98
C ASP A 292 -13.50 -14.86 28.55
N GLU A 293 -12.83 -15.85 27.95
CA GLU A 293 -13.12 -16.32 26.58
C GLU A 293 -14.54 -16.89 26.37
N ASN A 294 -15.34 -17.05 27.44
CA ASN A 294 -16.72 -17.50 27.39
C ASN A 294 -17.73 -16.44 27.87
N GLY A 295 -17.32 -15.16 27.96
CA GLY A 295 -18.20 -14.05 28.38
C GLY A 295 -18.46 -13.98 29.89
N CYS A 296 -17.73 -14.75 30.71
CA CYS A 296 -18.01 -14.81 32.14
C CYS A 296 -17.03 -13.95 32.96
N SER A 297 -17.57 -13.03 33.77
CA SER A 297 -16.79 -12.24 34.71
C SER A 297 -16.50 -13.01 36.02
N PRO A 298 -15.48 -12.62 36.81
CA PRO A 298 -15.21 -13.22 38.11
C PRO A 298 -16.39 -13.18 39.10
N SER A 299 -17.35 -12.26 38.90
CA SER A 299 -18.51 -12.12 39.79
C SER A 299 -19.61 -13.16 39.50
N GLN A 300 -19.49 -13.91 38.41
CA GLN A 300 -20.45 -14.93 37.95
C GLN A 300 -19.89 -16.36 38.01
N LYS A 301 -18.60 -16.53 38.29
CA LYS A 301 -17.95 -17.86 38.39
C LYS A 301 -18.18 -18.49 39.77
N ASP A 302 -18.52 -19.77 39.75
CA ASP A 302 -18.73 -20.65 40.92
C ASP A 302 -18.09 -22.00 40.55
N SER A 303 -16.79 -22.11 40.82
CA SER A 303 -15.90 -23.14 40.29
C SER A 303 -16.19 -24.53 40.87
N ASP A 304 -16.69 -24.61 42.09
CA ASP A 304 -17.04 -25.88 42.75
C ASP A 304 -18.56 -26.16 42.81
N GLY A 305 -19.38 -25.17 42.45
CA GLY A 305 -20.82 -25.29 42.28
C GLY A 305 -21.58 -25.39 43.60
N ASP A 306 -21.02 -24.88 44.70
CA ASP A 306 -21.62 -24.92 46.02
C ASP A 306 -22.68 -23.83 46.25
N GLY A 307 -22.78 -22.87 45.33
CA GLY A 307 -23.71 -21.73 45.37
C GLY A 307 -23.12 -20.44 45.91
N VAL A 308 -21.81 -20.37 46.17
CA VAL A 308 -21.05 -19.17 46.52
C VAL A 308 -20.07 -18.87 45.39
N THR A 309 -20.09 -17.65 44.85
CA THR A 309 -19.21 -17.26 43.76
C THR A 309 -17.75 -17.19 44.20
N ASP A 310 -16.82 -17.50 43.29
CA ASP A 310 -15.37 -17.61 43.55
C ASP A 310 -14.78 -16.38 44.25
N ASP A 311 -15.32 -15.18 43.98
CA ASP A 311 -14.88 -13.91 44.59
C ASP A 311 -15.21 -13.80 46.10
N LYS A 312 -16.17 -14.61 46.57
CA LYS A 312 -16.65 -14.67 47.95
C LYS A 312 -16.33 -16.01 48.62
N ASP A 313 -15.96 -17.01 47.84
CA ASP A 313 -15.66 -18.34 48.32
C ASP A 313 -14.24 -18.42 48.92
N HIS A 314 -14.15 -18.83 50.18
CA HIS A 314 -12.89 -19.06 50.90
C HIS A 314 -12.52 -20.55 50.97
N CYS A 315 -13.40 -21.42 50.48
CA CYS A 315 -13.28 -22.87 50.46
C CYS A 315 -13.53 -23.41 49.04
N PRO A 316 -12.64 -23.13 48.08
CA PRO A 316 -12.84 -23.32 46.62
C PRO A 316 -12.89 -24.78 46.12
N ASP A 317 -12.96 -25.75 47.02
CA ASP A 317 -12.98 -27.19 46.73
C ASP A 317 -14.12 -27.89 47.50
N THR A 318 -15.21 -27.17 47.78
CA THR A 318 -16.30 -27.70 48.58
C THR A 318 -17.09 -28.75 47.82
N PRO A 319 -17.20 -29.99 48.36
CA PRO A 319 -17.84 -31.06 47.62
C PRO A 319 -19.31 -30.76 47.29
N ALA A 320 -19.64 -30.79 46.00
CA ALA A 320 -20.97 -30.48 45.48
C ALA A 320 -22.11 -31.21 46.24
N GLY A 321 -23.01 -30.41 46.84
CA GLY A 321 -24.21 -30.87 47.54
C GLY A 321 -24.15 -30.85 49.07
N GLU A 322 -23.06 -30.40 49.68
CA GLU A 322 -23.01 -30.06 51.11
C GLU A 322 -23.62 -28.67 51.38
N GLU A 323 -24.20 -28.47 52.57
CA GLU A 323 -24.69 -27.13 52.96
C GLU A 323 -23.50 -26.30 53.46
N VAL A 324 -23.24 -25.19 52.77
CA VAL A 324 -22.09 -24.30 53.04
C VAL A 324 -22.52 -23.04 53.78
N ASP A 325 -21.56 -22.40 54.47
CA ASP A 325 -21.79 -21.11 55.12
C ASP A 325 -21.56 -19.93 54.16
N GLU A 326 -21.60 -18.70 54.69
CA GLU A 326 -21.50 -17.47 53.88
C GLU A 326 -20.15 -17.26 53.19
N ASN A 327 -19.15 -18.11 53.46
CA ASN A 327 -17.84 -18.09 52.81
C ASN A 327 -17.53 -19.38 52.04
N GLY A 328 -18.56 -20.18 51.68
CA GLY A 328 -18.41 -21.42 50.89
C GLY A 328 -17.91 -22.63 51.69
N CYS A 329 -17.73 -22.52 53.01
CA CYS A 329 -17.15 -23.62 53.79
C CYS A 329 -18.20 -24.56 54.38
N SER A 330 -17.96 -25.86 54.26
CA SER A 330 -18.78 -26.92 54.87
C SER A 330 -18.24 -27.33 56.26
N PRO A 331 -19.08 -27.90 57.16
CA PRO A 331 -18.64 -28.42 58.45
C PRO A 331 -17.54 -29.50 58.37
N SER A 332 -17.38 -30.18 57.24
CA SER A 332 -16.38 -31.23 57.04
C SER A 332 -14.96 -30.71 56.79
N GLN A 333 -14.82 -29.40 56.58
CA GLN A 333 -13.54 -28.72 56.31
C GLN A 333 -13.03 -27.89 57.51
N LYS A 334 -13.68 -28.02 58.69
CA LYS A 334 -13.35 -27.21 59.87
C LYS A 334 -12.31 -27.90 60.77
N ASP A 335 -11.25 -27.17 61.10
CA ASP A 335 -10.18 -27.55 62.04
C ASP A 335 -10.07 -26.44 63.11
N SER A 336 -10.51 -26.74 64.33
CA SER A 336 -10.72 -25.76 65.40
C SER A 336 -9.46 -25.41 66.18
N ASP A 337 -8.48 -26.30 66.28
CA ASP A 337 -7.22 -26.05 66.99
C ASP A 337 -6.01 -25.89 66.06
N GLY A 338 -6.18 -26.15 64.76
CA GLY A 338 -5.26 -25.77 63.69
C GLY A 338 -4.02 -26.66 63.63
N ASP A 339 -4.13 -27.90 64.08
CA ASP A 339 -3.05 -28.88 64.08
C ASP A 339 -2.91 -29.64 62.74
N GLY A 340 -3.86 -29.42 61.81
CA GLY A 340 -3.88 -30.04 60.50
C GLY A 340 -4.81 -31.25 60.37
N VAL A 341 -5.56 -31.61 61.42
CA VAL A 341 -6.59 -32.66 61.39
C VAL A 341 -7.97 -32.03 61.62
N THR A 342 -8.94 -32.34 60.75
CA THR A 342 -10.29 -31.77 60.86
C THR A 342 -11.04 -32.27 62.10
N ASP A 343 -11.90 -31.44 62.67
CA ASP A 343 -12.61 -31.66 63.94
C ASP A 343 -13.36 -33.01 64.00
N ASP A 344 -13.78 -33.55 62.85
CA ASP A 344 -14.52 -34.82 62.77
C ASP A 344 -13.61 -36.07 62.88
N LYS A 345 -12.31 -35.91 62.63
CA LYS A 345 -11.28 -36.97 62.69
C LYS A 345 -10.33 -36.81 63.86
N ASP A 346 -10.29 -35.62 64.47
CA ASP A 346 -9.43 -35.32 65.59
C ASP A 346 -9.96 -35.91 66.92
N GLN A 347 -9.10 -36.70 67.57
CA GLN A 347 -9.36 -37.32 68.88
C GLN A 347 -8.71 -36.54 70.04
N CYS A 348 -7.88 -35.56 69.75
CA CYS A 348 -7.16 -34.70 70.67
C CYS A 348 -7.42 -33.20 70.39
N PRO A 349 -8.67 -32.73 70.58
CA PRO A 349 -9.17 -31.41 70.14
C PRO A 349 -8.65 -30.17 70.88
N ASP A 350 -7.54 -30.32 71.62
CA ASP A 350 -6.88 -29.23 72.34
C ASP A 350 -5.34 -29.33 72.14
N THR A 351 -4.89 -29.84 71.01
CA THR A 351 -3.47 -30.03 70.75
C THR A 351 -2.77 -28.68 70.62
N PRO A 352 -1.65 -28.43 71.32
CA PRO A 352 -0.97 -27.15 71.25
C PRO A 352 -0.45 -26.86 69.83
N VAL A 353 -0.92 -25.75 69.25
CA VAL A 353 -0.50 -25.23 67.94
C VAL A 353 1.03 -25.31 67.76
N GLY A 354 1.46 -26.09 66.76
CA GLY A 354 2.85 -26.22 66.33
C GLY A 354 3.58 -27.48 66.78
N GLU A 355 2.93 -28.42 67.47
CA GLU A 355 3.45 -29.77 67.68
C GLU A 355 3.06 -30.70 66.51
N GLU A 356 3.94 -31.66 66.15
CA GLU A 356 3.63 -32.66 65.12
C GLU A 356 2.64 -33.70 65.69
N VAL A 357 1.52 -33.88 65.01
CA VAL A 357 0.43 -34.78 65.40
C VAL A 357 0.33 -35.99 64.49
N ASP A 358 -0.26 -37.07 65.00
CA ASP A 358 -0.57 -38.25 64.20
C ASP A 358 -1.90 -38.11 63.44
N GLU A 359 -2.28 -39.18 62.72
CA GLU A 359 -3.52 -39.23 61.92
C GLU A 359 -4.82 -39.05 62.72
N ASN A 360 -4.77 -38.97 64.06
CA ASN A 360 -5.90 -38.71 64.95
C ASN A 360 -5.74 -37.40 65.74
N GLY A 361 -4.83 -36.49 65.34
CA GLY A 361 -4.64 -35.17 65.96
C GLY A 361 -3.89 -35.18 67.29
N CYS A 362 -3.26 -36.31 67.67
CA CYS A 362 -2.59 -36.43 68.97
C CYS A 362 -1.06 -36.32 68.87
N SER A 363 -0.47 -35.49 69.75
CA SER A 363 0.99 -35.35 69.89
C SER A 363 1.61 -36.41 70.82
N PRO A 364 2.93 -36.69 70.70
CA PRO A 364 3.64 -37.65 71.57
C PRO A 364 3.59 -37.31 73.07
N SER A 365 3.40 -36.04 73.44
CA SER A 365 3.34 -35.60 74.84
C SER A 365 2.06 -36.00 75.58
N GLN A 366 1.08 -36.55 74.85
CA GLN A 366 -0.25 -36.92 75.35
C GLN A 366 -0.53 -38.43 75.29
N LYS A 367 0.45 -39.25 74.87
CA LYS A 367 0.32 -40.73 74.78
C LYS A 367 0.93 -41.44 76.00
N ASP A 368 0.23 -42.49 76.46
CA ASP A 368 0.61 -43.43 77.53
C ASP A 368 0.12 -44.81 77.04
N THR A 369 1.02 -45.53 76.38
CA THR A 369 0.70 -46.69 75.52
C THR A 369 0.38 -47.94 76.33
N ASP A 370 1.03 -48.15 77.48
CA ASP A 370 0.83 -49.34 78.32
C ASP A 370 -0.11 -49.11 79.52
N GLY A 371 -0.43 -47.85 79.83
CA GLY A 371 -1.42 -47.44 80.81
C GLY A 371 -0.97 -47.63 82.26
N ASP A 372 0.34 -47.62 82.51
CA ASP A 372 0.92 -47.73 83.85
C ASP A 372 0.86 -46.42 84.66
N GLY A 373 0.57 -45.31 83.98
CA GLY A 373 0.44 -43.96 84.53
C GLY A 373 1.64 -43.04 84.31
N VAL A 374 2.60 -43.42 83.48
CA VAL A 374 3.70 -42.58 82.98
C VAL A 374 3.56 -42.41 81.46
N THR A 375 3.68 -41.18 80.95
CA THR A 375 3.57 -40.92 79.50
C THR A 375 4.78 -41.43 78.74
N ASP A 376 4.59 -41.85 77.49
CA ASP A 376 5.60 -42.52 76.67
C ASP A 376 6.93 -41.75 76.57
N ASP A 377 6.89 -40.42 76.63
CA ASP A 377 8.08 -39.55 76.58
C ASP A 377 8.96 -39.60 77.84
N LYS A 378 8.42 -40.09 78.97
CA LYS A 378 9.08 -40.19 80.27
C LYS A 378 9.21 -41.64 80.77
N ASP A 379 8.62 -42.58 80.06
CA ASP A 379 8.65 -43.98 80.39
C ASP A 379 9.93 -44.65 79.86
N GLN A 380 10.70 -45.28 80.77
CA GLN A 380 11.91 -46.03 80.45
C GLN A 380 11.65 -47.54 80.37
N CYS A 381 10.42 -47.98 80.66
CA CYS A 381 9.95 -49.36 80.60
C CYS A 381 8.56 -49.45 79.94
N PRO A 382 8.47 -49.20 78.62
CA PRO A 382 7.22 -48.95 77.86
C PRO A 382 6.28 -50.16 77.65
N ASP A 383 6.49 -51.27 78.38
CA ASP A 383 5.70 -52.52 78.28
C ASP A 383 5.32 -53.06 79.67
N THR A 384 5.18 -52.18 80.65
CA THR A 384 4.92 -52.56 82.04
C THR A 384 3.48 -53.06 82.20
N PRO A 385 3.26 -54.29 82.70
CA PRO A 385 1.92 -54.85 82.76
C PRO A 385 0.97 -54.04 83.66
N ALA A 386 -0.16 -53.63 83.08
CA ALA A 386 -1.17 -52.80 83.74
C ALA A 386 -1.58 -53.32 85.14
N GLY A 387 -1.32 -52.52 86.17
CA GLY A 387 -1.69 -52.75 87.56
C GLY A 387 -0.56 -53.16 88.52
N GLU A 388 0.69 -53.22 88.06
CA GLU A 388 1.89 -53.32 88.90
C GLU A 388 2.27 -51.94 89.49
N GLU A 389 2.96 -51.89 90.64
CA GLU A 389 3.48 -50.62 91.18
C GLU A 389 4.84 -50.31 90.54
N VAL A 390 4.91 -49.23 89.77
CA VAL A 390 6.12 -48.76 89.06
C VAL A 390 6.82 -47.61 89.79
N ASP A 391 8.09 -47.38 89.45
CA ASP A 391 8.83 -46.21 89.92
C ASP A 391 8.63 -44.98 89.03
N GLU A 392 9.41 -43.91 89.29
CA GLU A 392 9.24 -42.61 88.62
C GLU A 392 9.60 -42.61 87.12
N ASN A 393 10.12 -43.72 86.58
CA ASN A 393 10.45 -43.92 85.18
C ASN A 393 9.69 -45.10 84.53
N GLY A 394 8.57 -45.55 85.12
CA GLY A 394 7.71 -46.60 84.55
C GLY A 394 8.18 -48.05 84.74
N CYS A 395 9.25 -48.30 85.51
CA CYS A 395 9.84 -49.65 85.62
C CYS A 395 9.39 -50.45 86.88
N SER A 396 9.19 -51.76 86.71
CA SER A 396 8.85 -52.73 87.76
C SER A 396 10.06 -53.62 88.16
N PRO A 397 10.14 -54.12 89.43
CA PRO A 397 11.24 -54.95 89.89
C PRO A 397 11.50 -56.26 89.11
N SER A 398 10.55 -56.71 88.27
CA SER A 398 10.71 -57.88 87.39
C SER A 398 11.49 -57.61 86.10
N GLN A 399 11.93 -56.37 85.84
CA GLN A 399 12.63 -55.97 84.61
C GLN A 399 14.13 -55.66 84.84
N LYS A 400 14.77 -56.25 85.86
CA LYS A 400 16.14 -55.92 86.28
C LYS A 400 17.21 -56.89 85.69
N ASP A 401 18.29 -56.35 85.13
CA ASP A 401 19.47 -57.04 84.56
C ASP A 401 20.75 -56.55 85.30
N SER A 402 21.51 -57.46 85.94
CA SER A 402 22.60 -57.14 86.86
C SER A 402 24.01 -57.14 86.25
N ASP A 403 24.29 -57.88 85.17
CA ASP A 403 25.61 -57.93 84.52
C ASP A 403 25.66 -57.14 83.20
N GLY A 404 24.49 -56.74 82.69
CA GLY A 404 24.34 -55.76 81.62
C GLY A 404 24.78 -56.31 80.27
N ASP A 405 24.59 -57.61 80.06
CA ASP A 405 24.77 -58.24 78.75
C ASP A 405 23.51 -58.15 77.87
N GLY A 406 22.36 -57.80 78.45
CA GLY A 406 21.08 -57.63 77.74
C GLY A 406 20.01 -58.67 78.09
N VAL A 407 20.20 -59.54 79.09
CA VAL A 407 19.20 -60.51 79.57
C VAL A 407 18.86 -60.28 81.05
N THR A 408 17.57 -60.22 81.40
CA THR A 408 17.13 -59.93 82.79
C THR A 408 17.48 -61.05 83.76
N ASP A 409 17.80 -60.69 85.02
CA ASP A 409 18.31 -61.59 86.08
C ASP A 409 17.47 -62.87 86.29
N ASP A 410 16.17 -62.81 85.98
CA ASP A 410 15.24 -63.92 86.17
C ASP A 410 15.22 -64.92 85.00
N LYS A 411 15.77 -64.54 83.83
CA LYS A 411 15.84 -65.35 82.61
C LYS A 411 17.28 -65.61 82.12
N ASP A 412 18.23 -64.83 82.63
CA ASP A 412 19.64 -64.96 82.33
C ASP A 412 20.25 -66.23 82.95
N GLN A 413 20.89 -67.04 82.10
CA GLN A 413 21.59 -68.27 82.46
C GLN A 413 23.12 -68.11 82.43
N CYS A 414 23.61 -66.97 81.94
CA CYS A 414 25.01 -66.58 81.76
C CYS A 414 25.33 -65.23 82.48
N PRO A 415 25.08 -65.08 83.79
CA PRO A 415 25.09 -63.80 84.54
C PRO A 415 26.47 -63.20 84.87
N ASP A 416 27.49 -63.56 84.12
CA ASP A 416 28.83 -62.97 84.20
C ASP A 416 29.37 -62.64 82.80
N THR A 417 28.51 -62.45 81.80
CA THR A 417 28.96 -62.15 80.45
C THR A 417 29.53 -60.73 80.39
N PRO A 418 30.72 -60.51 79.78
CA PRO A 418 31.32 -59.18 79.80
C PRO A 418 30.42 -58.17 79.09
N THR A 419 30.10 -57.07 79.76
CA THR A 419 29.39 -55.94 79.15
C THR A 419 30.04 -55.56 77.81
N GLY A 420 29.30 -55.68 76.70
CA GLY A 420 29.77 -55.38 75.33
C GLY A 420 30.19 -56.59 74.49
N THR A 421 30.06 -57.79 75.02
CA THR A 421 30.07 -59.06 74.30
C THR A 421 28.63 -59.24 73.78
N GLN A 422 28.38 -59.23 72.46
CA GLN A 422 27.01 -59.42 71.92
C GLN A 422 26.50 -60.78 72.36
N VAL A 423 25.24 -61.01 72.79
CA VAL A 423 24.76 -62.29 73.36
C VAL A 423 23.41 -62.77 72.81
N ASP A 424 23.10 -64.05 73.01
CA ASP A 424 21.87 -64.76 72.71
C ASP A 424 20.86 -64.65 73.87
N GLU A 425 19.66 -65.18 73.64
CA GLU A 425 18.49 -65.07 74.53
C GLU A 425 18.64 -65.72 75.93
N ASN A 426 19.78 -66.33 76.25
CA ASN A 426 20.10 -66.82 77.61
C ASN A 426 21.30 -66.12 78.25
N GLY A 427 21.81 -65.05 77.63
CA GLY A 427 22.95 -64.24 78.10
C GLY A 427 24.30 -64.70 77.55
N CYS A 428 24.37 -65.40 76.40
CA CYS A 428 25.63 -66.02 75.92
C CYS A 428 26.01 -65.60 74.46
N GLU A 429 27.27 -65.31 74.14
CA GLU A 429 27.70 -64.43 72.99
C GLU A 429 27.26 -64.71 71.49
N LEU A 430 26.87 -63.69 70.67
CA LEU A 430 27.31 -63.24 69.27
C LEU A 430 26.20 -63.02 68.20
N PRO A 431 26.12 -61.87 67.47
CA PRO A 431 26.05 -61.91 65.98
C PRO A 431 26.51 -60.66 65.15
N ASP A 432 27.08 -60.94 63.98
CA ASP A 432 27.47 -60.07 62.85
C ASP A 432 26.26 -59.87 61.89
N SER A 433 25.80 -58.62 61.69
CA SER A 433 24.49 -58.22 61.16
C SER A 433 24.40 -58.22 59.64
N ASP A 434 25.44 -57.81 58.92
CA ASP A 434 25.46 -57.94 57.46
C ASP A 434 26.03 -59.30 57.01
N GLY A 435 26.71 -60.00 57.92
CA GLY A 435 27.18 -61.37 57.75
C GLY A 435 28.43 -61.48 56.91
N ASP A 436 29.22 -60.42 56.78
CA ASP A 436 30.43 -60.34 55.95
C ASP A 436 31.69 -60.95 56.62
N GLY A 437 31.62 -61.27 57.92
CA GLY A 437 32.71 -61.81 58.72
C GLY A 437 33.41 -60.80 59.63
N VAL A 438 32.91 -59.56 59.70
CA VAL A 438 33.36 -58.47 60.56
C VAL A 438 32.19 -58.07 61.48
N PRO A 439 32.24 -58.32 62.80
CA PRO A 439 31.14 -57.94 63.69
C PRO A 439 30.89 -56.43 63.62
N ASP A 440 29.61 -56.06 63.62
CA ASP A 440 29.07 -54.70 63.45
C ASP A 440 29.85 -53.59 64.16
N ALA A 441 30.50 -53.93 65.27
CA ALA A 441 31.28 -53.02 66.09
C ALA A 441 32.59 -52.51 65.46
N ILE A 442 33.14 -53.16 64.42
CA ILE A 442 34.42 -52.78 63.76
C ILE A 442 34.32 -52.69 62.23
N ASP A 443 33.11 -52.67 61.71
CA ASP A 443 32.78 -52.56 60.30
C ASP A 443 32.64 -51.08 59.85
N GLN A 444 33.33 -50.67 58.78
CA GLN A 444 33.25 -49.33 58.15
C GLN A 444 32.27 -49.30 56.97
N CYS A 445 31.79 -50.45 56.55
CA CYS A 445 30.82 -50.65 55.48
C CYS A 445 29.65 -51.51 56.00
N PRO A 446 28.85 -50.99 56.96
CA PRO A 446 27.86 -51.73 57.78
C PRO A 446 26.64 -52.27 57.03
N ASP A 447 26.62 -52.13 55.70
CA ASP A 447 25.55 -52.58 54.81
C ASP A 447 26.14 -53.40 53.65
N THR A 448 27.26 -54.09 53.86
CA THR A 448 27.86 -54.91 52.81
C THR A 448 26.93 -56.08 52.49
N PRO A 449 26.48 -56.25 51.23
CA PRO A 449 25.57 -57.32 50.89
C PRO A 449 26.15 -58.70 51.21
N ALA A 450 25.39 -59.52 51.94
CA ALA A 450 25.85 -60.83 52.41
C ALA A 450 26.41 -61.73 51.28
N GLY A 451 27.69 -62.12 51.40
CA GLY A 451 28.36 -63.10 50.53
C GLY A 451 29.54 -62.59 49.69
N GLU A 452 29.82 -61.29 49.71
CA GLU A 452 31.00 -60.68 49.07
C GLU A 452 32.29 -60.90 49.88
N ILE A 453 33.46 -60.84 49.22
CA ILE A 453 34.75 -60.93 49.92
C ILE A 453 35.17 -59.52 50.33
N VAL A 454 35.16 -59.26 51.64
CA VAL A 454 35.49 -57.96 52.23
C VAL A 454 36.94 -57.86 52.69
N ASP A 455 37.43 -56.63 52.86
CA ASP A 455 38.72 -56.35 53.47
C ASP A 455 38.64 -56.24 55.02
N GLU A 456 39.74 -55.82 55.67
CA GLU A 456 39.83 -55.80 57.13
C GLU A 456 38.97 -54.72 57.83
N ASN A 457 38.24 -53.89 57.07
CA ASN A 457 37.29 -52.89 57.58
C ASN A 457 35.84 -53.11 57.08
N GLY A 458 35.53 -54.28 56.51
CA GLY A 458 34.18 -54.66 56.08
C GLY A 458 33.76 -54.19 54.67
N CYS A 459 34.67 -53.64 53.86
CA CYS A 459 34.31 -53.13 52.52
C CYS A 459 34.64 -54.11 51.38
N SER A 460 33.78 -54.17 50.37
CA SER A 460 33.90 -55.02 49.17
C SER A 460 34.37 -54.23 47.93
N PRO A 461 34.85 -54.89 46.84
CA PRO A 461 35.27 -54.20 45.61
C PRO A 461 34.19 -53.34 44.94
N SER A 462 32.91 -53.64 45.15
CA SER A 462 31.76 -52.87 44.63
C SER A 462 31.52 -51.53 45.36
N GLN A 463 32.41 -51.15 46.26
CA GLN A 463 32.35 -49.89 47.02
C GLN A 463 33.63 -49.05 46.82
N LYS A 464 34.42 -49.32 45.76
CA LYS A 464 35.73 -48.70 45.51
C LYS A 464 35.71 -47.78 44.29
N ASP A 465 36.34 -46.61 44.37
CA ASP A 465 36.47 -45.59 43.32
C ASP A 465 37.96 -45.19 43.23
N THR A 466 38.63 -45.49 42.11
CA THR A 466 40.09 -45.44 41.96
C THR A 466 40.60 -44.09 41.42
N ASP A 467 39.88 -43.42 40.52
CA ASP A 467 40.29 -42.13 39.95
C ASP A 467 39.59 -40.92 40.58
N GLY A 468 38.56 -41.14 41.41
CA GLY A 468 38.01 -40.16 42.34
C GLY A 468 37.12 -39.13 41.67
N ASP A 469 36.46 -39.50 40.58
CA ASP A 469 35.51 -38.67 39.84
C ASP A 469 34.09 -38.69 40.43
N GLY A 470 33.82 -39.62 41.36
CA GLY A 470 32.53 -39.77 42.04
C GLY A 470 31.73 -41.01 41.64
N VAL A 471 32.24 -41.86 40.72
CA VAL A 471 31.61 -43.13 40.30
C VAL A 471 32.50 -44.31 40.69
N THR A 472 31.91 -45.42 41.18
CA THR A 472 32.69 -46.58 41.63
C THR A 472 33.26 -47.39 40.46
N ASP A 473 34.44 -48.00 40.64
CA ASP A 473 35.23 -48.75 39.64
C ASP A 473 34.41 -49.81 38.86
N ASP A 474 33.34 -50.35 39.45
CA ASP A 474 32.48 -51.36 38.83
C ASP A 474 31.37 -50.77 37.94
N LYS A 475 31.07 -49.49 38.11
CA LYS A 475 30.10 -48.71 37.31
C LYS A 475 30.78 -47.69 36.41
N ASP A 476 32.05 -47.41 36.66
CA ASP A 476 32.89 -46.51 35.89
C ASP A 476 33.38 -47.19 34.59
N GLN A 477 32.90 -46.67 33.46
CA GLN A 477 33.29 -47.09 32.12
C GLN A 477 34.46 -46.27 31.56
N CYS A 478 34.84 -45.19 32.25
CA CYS A 478 35.87 -44.23 31.89
C CYS A 478 36.94 -44.11 33.00
N PRO A 479 37.75 -45.17 33.25
CA PRO A 479 38.60 -45.33 34.45
C PRO A 479 39.86 -44.45 34.53
N ASN A 480 39.89 -43.32 33.83
CA ASN A 480 40.94 -42.30 33.94
C ASN A 480 40.35 -40.88 33.86
N THR A 481 39.09 -40.69 34.25
CA THR A 481 38.47 -39.38 34.23
C THR A 481 39.11 -38.50 35.31
N PRO A 482 39.56 -37.27 34.99
CA PRO A 482 40.25 -36.44 35.97
C PRO A 482 39.33 -36.07 37.15
N ALA A 483 39.76 -36.36 38.39
CA ALA A 483 39.03 -36.01 39.60
C ALA A 483 38.58 -34.53 39.63
N GLY A 484 37.27 -34.31 39.74
CA GLY A 484 36.63 -32.99 39.83
C GLY A 484 35.98 -32.46 38.55
N GLU A 485 36.02 -33.20 37.45
CA GLU A 485 35.18 -32.96 36.27
C GLU A 485 33.74 -33.44 36.53
N GLU A 486 32.73 -32.78 35.95
CA GLU A 486 31.33 -33.23 36.04
C GLU A 486 31.12 -34.42 35.09
N VAL A 487 30.86 -35.60 35.67
CA VAL A 487 30.68 -36.87 34.96
C VAL A 487 29.24 -37.35 35.00
N ASP A 488 28.87 -38.19 34.04
CA ASP A 488 27.59 -38.89 34.04
C ASP A 488 27.58 -40.10 35.00
N GLU A 489 26.46 -40.83 35.04
CA GLU A 489 26.28 -41.99 35.92
C GLU A 489 27.23 -43.17 35.64
N ASN A 490 28.00 -43.13 34.54
CA ASN A 490 28.98 -44.15 34.14
C ASN A 490 30.44 -43.65 34.23
N GLY A 491 30.69 -42.50 34.87
CA GLY A 491 32.05 -41.96 35.08
C GLY A 491 32.65 -41.25 33.88
N CYS A 492 31.86 -40.99 32.83
CA CYS A 492 32.35 -40.37 31.60
C CYS A 492 32.05 -38.86 31.59
N SER A 493 33.04 -38.06 31.20
CA SER A 493 32.82 -36.63 30.92
C SER A 493 32.20 -36.46 29.52
N LYS A 494 31.49 -35.35 29.30
CA LYS A 494 30.78 -35.07 28.02
C LYS A 494 31.64 -35.23 26.77
N ASP A 495 32.94 -34.99 26.86
CA ASP A 495 33.86 -35.06 25.72
C ASP A 495 34.30 -36.50 25.37
N GLN A 496 33.85 -37.50 26.15
CA GLN A 496 34.26 -38.90 26.04
C GLN A 496 33.10 -39.86 25.66
N ILE A 497 31.90 -39.32 25.44
CA ILE A 497 30.71 -40.09 25.09
C ILE A 497 30.68 -40.29 23.55
N ASP A 498 30.53 -41.53 23.13
CA ASP A 498 30.42 -42.01 21.73
C ASP A 498 29.29 -43.06 21.74
N THR A 499 28.06 -42.57 21.50
CA THR A 499 26.80 -43.25 21.77
C THR A 499 26.55 -44.42 20.82
N ASP A 500 27.04 -44.36 19.58
CA ASP A 500 26.85 -45.40 18.57
C ASP A 500 28.09 -46.29 18.32
N GLY A 501 29.25 -45.88 18.86
CA GLY A 501 30.48 -46.67 18.88
C GLY A 501 31.15 -46.78 17.51
N ASP A 502 30.95 -45.80 16.63
CA ASP A 502 31.57 -45.73 15.31
C ASP A 502 33.01 -45.20 15.33
N GLY A 503 33.42 -44.61 16.46
CA GLY A 503 34.75 -44.05 16.72
C GLY A 503 34.84 -42.52 16.67
N VAL A 504 33.72 -41.81 16.50
CA VAL A 504 33.60 -40.35 16.57
C VAL A 504 32.77 -39.97 17.81
N PRO A 505 33.30 -39.15 18.76
CA PRO A 505 32.53 -38.74 19.93
C PRO A 505 31.30 -37.91 19.57
N ASP A 506 30.21 -38.03 20.35
CA ASP A 506 28.88 -37.45 20.07
C ASP A 506 28.92 -35.96 19.71
N TYR A 507 29.81 -35.18 20.31
CA TYR A 507 29.90 -33.74 20.04
C TYR A 507 30.52 -33.40 18.66
N LEU A 508 31.15 -34.36 18.00
CA LEU A 508 31.67 -34.29 16.62
C LEU A 508 30.89 -35.18 15.65
N ASP A 509 29.96 -35.98 16.15
CA ASP A 509 29.20 -36.96 15.39
C ASP A 509 27.86 -36.36 14.89
N GLN A 510 27.72 -36.29 13.57
CA GLN A 510 26.51 -35.82 12.88
C GLN A 510 25.56 -36.97 12.53
N CYS A 511 25.98 -38.22 12.69
CA CYS A 511 25.23 -39.42 12.38
C CYS A 511 25.18 -40.37 13.59
N PRO A 512 24.49 -40.01 14.69
CA PRO A 512 24.56 -40.63 16.02
C PRO A 512 23.94 -42.04 16.15
N ASN A 513 23.74 -42.75 15.04
CA ASN A 513 23.22 -44.12 14.99
C ASN A 513 23.95 -44.98 13.94
N THR A 514 25.17 -44.60 13.59
CA THR A 514 25.99 -45.32 12.64
C THR A 514 26.41 -46.66 13.22
N PRO A 515 26.13 -47.79 12.52
CA PRO A 515 26.40 -49.10 13.09
C PRO A 515 27.88 -49.30 13.43
N ALA A 516 28.17 -49.57 14.70
CA ALA A 516 29.52 -49.79 15.22
C ALA A 516 30.41 -50.66 14.31
N GLY A 517 31.56 -50.10 13.92
CA GLY A 517 32.55 -50.76 13.06
C GLY A 517 32.36 -50.57 11.54
N THR A 518 31.40 -49.76 11.12
CA THR A 518 31.35 -49.22 9.75
C THR A 518 32.40 -48.13 9.57
N ALA A 519 32.93 -47.98 8.35
CA ALA A 519 33.95 -46.96 8.08
C ALA A 519 33.24 -45.63 7.81
N VAL A 520 33.41 -44.68 8.73
CA VAL A 520 32.78 -43.36 8.73
C VAL A 520 33.77 -42.26 8.35
N ASP A 521 33.24 -41.11 7.96
CA ASP A 521 34.05 -39.91 7.72
C ASP A 521 34.33 -39.14 9.02
N GLU A 522 34.86 -37.91 8.91
CA GLU A 522 35.26 -37.11 10.08
C GLU A 522 34.07 -36.59 10.92
N ASN A 523 32.84 -36.76 10.44
CA ASN A 523 31.59 -36.37 11.10
C ASN A 523 30.73 -37.58 11.51
N GLY A 524 31.29 -38.80 11.54
CA GLY A 524 30.58 -40.01 11.99
C GLY A 524 29.60 -40.60 10.95
N CYS A 525 29.57 -40.10 9.72
CA CYS A 525 28.61 -40.58 8.72
C CYS A 525 29.19 -41.66 7.81
N ALA A 526 28.47 -42.79 7.65
CA ALA A 526 28.78 -43.77 6.61
C ALA A 526 28.26 -43.31 5.23
N PRO A 527 28.84 -43.76 4.10
CA PRO A 527 28.38 -43.38 2.77
C PRO A 527 26.90 -43.71 2.45
N SER A 528 26.29 -44.62 3.20
CA SER A 528 24.87 -45.01 3.08
C SER A 528 23.92 -44.19 3.96
N GLN A 529 24.43 -43.23 4.72
CA GLN A 529 23.67 -42.31 5.57
C GLN A 529 23.79 -40.86 5.07
N LYS A 530 24.35 -40.69 3.87
CA LYS A 530 24.53 -39.38 3.27
C LYS A 530 23.26 -38.99 2.52
N ASP A 531 22.77 -37.80 2.79
CA ASP A 531 21.61 -37.14 2.20
C ASP A 531 22.10 -35.72 1.85
N THR A 532 22.36 -35.49 0.57
CA THR A 532 23.14 -34.33 0.09
C THR A 532 22.31 -33.05 0.04
N ASP A 533 21.00 -33.15 -0.18
CA ASP A 533 20.04 -32.04 -0.26
C ASP A 533 19.13 -31.93 0.98
N GLY A 534 19.09 -32.96 1.83
CA GLY A 534 18.54 -32.89 3.18
C GLY A 534 17.03 -33.07 3.24
N ASP A 535 16.43 -33.69 2.23
CA ASP A 535 14.99 -33.86 2.09
C ASP A 535 14.42 -35.04 2.90
N GLY A 536 15.30 -35.83 3.54
CA GLY A 536 14.94 -36.99 4.34
C GLY A 536 15.10 -38.34 3.63
N VAL A 537 15.54 -38.36 2.36
CA VAL A 537 15.85 -39.57 1.59
C VAL A 537 17.35 -39.62 1.27
N THR A 538 17.99 -40.75 1.61
CA THR A 538 19.45 -40.89 1.42
C THR A 538 19.84 -40.96 -0.06
N ASP A 539 21.01 -40.41 -0.42
CA ASP A 539 21.58 -40.31 -1.78
C ASP A 539 21.50 -41.62 -2.60
N ASP A 540 21.49 -42.79 -1.94
CA ASP A 540 21.46 -44.11 -2.58
C ASP A 540 20.05 -44.57 -3.00
N LYS A 541 19.01 -43.91 -2.49
CA LYS A 541 17.59 -44.16 -2.77
C LYS A 541 16.88 -42.97 -3.39
N ASP A 542 17.49 -41.81 -3.26
CA ASP A 542 17.01 -40.56 -3.80
C ASP A 542 17.21 -40.49 -5.33
N GLN A 543 16.10 -40.28 -6.04
CA GLN A 543 16.02 -40.11 -7.49
C GLN A 543 15.96 -38.64 -7.90
N CYS A 544 15.80 -37.73 -6.95
CA CYS A 544 15.66 -36.29 -7.09
C CYS A 544 16.73 -35.54 -6.25
N PRO A 545 18.01 -35.55 -6.66
CA PRO A 545 19.15 -35.20 -5.79
C PRO A 545 19.35 -33.71 -5.46
N ASN A 546 18.33 -32.88 -5.68
CA ASN A 546 18.34 -31.45 -5.36
C ASN A 546 16.96 -30.97 -4.88
N THR A 547 16.21 -31.81 -4.16
CA THR A 547 14.91 -31.43 -3.62
C THR A 547 15.08 -30.35 -2.55
N PRO A 548 14.35 -29.22 -2.65
CA PRO A 548 14.51 -28.12 -1.70
C PRO A 548 14.22 -28.54 -0.26
N LEU A 549 15.09 -28.09 0.66
CA LEU A 549 15.01 -28.41 2.09
C LEU A 549 13.68 -27.93 2.71
N GLY A 550 12.87 -28.88 3.18
CA GLY A 550 11.59 -28.62 3.88
C GLY A 550 10.34 -29.08 3.14
N GLU A 551 10.47 -29.56 1.90
CA GLU A 551 9.36 -30.11 1.11
C GLU A 551 8.97 -31.53 1.55
N GLU A 552 7.67 -31.86 1.47
CA GLU A 552 7.21 -33.25 1.70
C GLU A 552 7.53 -34.12 0.47
N VAL A 553 8.45 -35.07 0.63
CA VAL A 553 8.93 -35.94 -0.45
C VAL A 553 8.38 -37.36 -0.38
N ASP A 554 8.31 -38.03 -1.53
CA ASP A 554 7.89 -39.42 -1.65
C ASP A 554 9.00 -40.42 -1.25
N GLU A 555 8.74 -41.72 -1.39
CA GLU A 555 9.71 -42.77 -1.02
C GLU A 555 11.01 -42.78 -1.86
N ASN A 556 11.10 -41.95 -2.91
CA ASN A 556 12.24 -41.78 -3.80
C ASN A 556 12.87 -40.37 -3.73
N GLY A 557 12.51 -39.54 -2.76
CA GLY A 557 13.11 -38.20 -2.57
C GLY A 557 12.54 -37.13 -3.49
N CYS A 558 11.42 -37.40 -4.18
CA CYS A 558 10.81 -36.41 -5.07
C CYS A 558 9.62 -35.73 -4.38
N SER A 559 9.60 -34.40 -4.37
CA SER A 559 8.41 -33.64 -3.99
C SER A 559 7.33 -33.79 -5.05
N LYS A 560 6.06 -33.48 -4.72
CA LYS A 560 4.94 -33.53 -5.68
C LYS A 560 5.22 -32.75 -6.96
N ASP A 561 6.03 -31.70 -6.86
CA ASP A 561 6.31 -30.79 -7.97
C ASP A 561 7.40 -31.31 -8.92
N GLN A 562 8.05 -32.42 -8.58
CA GLN A 562 9.13 -33.05 -9.34
C GLN A 562 8.71 -34.38 -9.99
N ILE A 563 7.47 -34.84 -9.77
CA ILE A 563 6.95 -36.07 -10.36
C ILE A 563 6.42 -35.77 -11.77
N ASP A 564 6.94 -36.45 -12.78
CA ASP A 564 6.52 -36.40 -14.19
C ASP A 564 6.31 -37.86 -14.67
N THR A 565 5.07 -38.33 -14.62
CA THR A 565 4.68 -39.74 -14.76
C THR A 565 4.83 -40.23 -16.21
N ASP A 566 4.63 -39.38 -17.21
CA ASP A 566 4.70 -39.76 -18.63
C ASP A 566 5.99 -39.31 -19.34
N GLY A 567 6.81 -38.48 -18.68
CA GLY A 567 8.16 -38.12 -19.05
C GLY A 567 8.24 -37.15 -20.22
N ASP A 568 7.21 -36.32 -20.39
CA ASP A 568 7.13 -35.34 -21.47
C ASP A 568 7.84 -34.01 -21.16
N GLY A 569 8.24 -33.80 -19.90
CA GLY A 569 8.95 -32.62 -19.42
C GLY A 569 8.10 -31.66 -18.58
N VAL A 570 6.82 -31.95 -18.33
CA VAL A 570 5.92 -31.18 -17.47
C VAL A 570 5.53 -32.02 -16.23
N PRO A 571 5.67 -31.49 -15.00
CA PRO A 571 5.30 -32.24 -13.80
C PRO A 571 3.80 -32.53 -13.71
N ASP A 572 3.41 -33.67 -13.12
CA ASP A 572 2.05 -34.21 -13.01
C ASP A 572 1.01 -33.21 -12.47
N TYR A 573 1.42 -32.28 -11.61
CA TYR A 573 0.51 -31.27 -11.03
C TYR A 573 0.19 -30.11 -12.01
N LEU A 574 1.04 -29.91 -13.01
CA LEU A 574 0.86 -28.96 -14.13
C LEU A 574 0.43 -29.68 -15.42
N ASP A 575 0.58 -31.00 -15.49
CA ASP A 575 0.30 -31.81 -16.66
C ASP A 575 -1.21 -32.14 -16.78
N GLN A 576 -1.84 -31.51 -17.77
CA GLN A 576 -3.25 -31.71 -18.13
C GLN A 576 -3.42 -32.87 -19.11
N CYS A 577 -2.33 -33.40 -19.67
CA CYS A 577 -2.29 -34.46 -20.67
C CYS A 577 -1.40 -35.65 -20.21
N PRO A 578 -1.80 -36.40 -19.16
CA PRO A 578 -0.96 -37.38 -18.44
C PRO A 578 -0.62 -38.70 -19.18
N ASN A 579 -0.72 -38.70 -20.51
CA ASN A 579 -0.30 -39.82 -21.37
C ASN A 579 0.41 -39.32 -22.64
N THR A 580 0.96 -38.12 -22.62
CA THR A 580 1.74 -37.59 -23.72
C THR A 580 3.02 -38.41 -23.87
N PRO A 581 3.33 -38.93 -25.08
CA PRO A 581 4.49 -39.80 -25.23
C PRO A 581 5.81 -39.04 -24.91
N ALA A 582 6.65 -39.60 -24.04
CA ALA A 582 7.96 -39.04 -23.71
C ALA A 582 8.77 -38.56 -24.94
N GLY A 583 9.19 -37.30 -24.93
CA GLY A 583 9.96 -36.64 -26.00
C GLY A 583 9.14 -36.02 -27.14
N THR A 584 7.81 -35.95 -26.98
CA THR A 584 6.93 -35.11 -27.82
C THR A 584 7.06 -33.67 -27.36
N ALA A 585 7.06 -32.70 -28.27
CA ALA A 585 7.09 -31.29 -27.86
C ALA A 585 5.70 -30.90 -27.32
N VAL A 586 5.66 -30.53 -26.05
CA VAL A 586 4.46 -30.14 -25.30
C VAL A 586 4.56 -28.68 -24.90
N ASP A 587 3.42 -28.08 -24.58
CA ASP A 587 3.35 -26.74 -24.00
C ASP A 587 3.46 -26.76 -22.47
N GLU A 588 3.22 -25.62 -21.83
CA GLU A 588 3.34 -25.46 -20.36
C GLU A 588 2.35 -26.33 -19.56
N SER A 589 1.34 -26.91 -20.21
CA SER A 589 0.33 -27.80 -19.62
C SER A 589 0.52 -29.28 -19.94
N GLY A 590 1.67 -29.69 -20.51
CA GLY A 590 1.97 -31.10 -20.86
C GLY A 590 1.23 -31.60 -22.11
N CYS A 591 0.55 -30.72 -22.84
CA CYS A 591 -0.26 -31.11 -23.98
C CYS A 591 0.48 -30.90 -25.30
N ALA A 592 0.61 -31.97 -26.09
CA ALA A 592 1.02 -31.82 -27.48
C ALA A 592 -0.08 -31.08 -28.29
N PRO A 593 0.27 -30.33 -29.35
CA PRO A 593 -0.71 -29.61 -30.17
C PRO A 593 -1.84 -30.48 -30.77
N SER A 594 -1.64 -31.80 -30.85
CA SER A 594 -2.63 -32.76 -31.34
C SER A 594 -3.52 -33.38 -30.25
N GLN A 595 -3.35 -32.97 -28.99
CA GLN A 595 -4.07 -33.48 -27.82
C GLN A 595 -4.90 -32.39 -27.13
N LYS A 596 -4.80 -31.15 -27.58
CA LYS A 596 -5.63 -30.05 -27.09
C LYS A 596 -7.03 -30.11 -27.72
N ASP A 597 -8.01 -29.82 -26.89
CA ASP A 597 -9.44 -29.73 -27.16
C ASP A 597 -9.91 -28.62 -26.21
N THR A 598 -9.70 -27.38 -26.64
CA THR A 598 -9.72 -26.17 -25.79
C THR A 598 -11.11 -25.89 -25.22
N ASP A 599 -12.16 -26.31 -25.92
CA ASP A 599 -13.57 -26.11 -25.56
C ASP A 599 -14.27 -27.40 -25.09
N GLY A 600 -13.63 -28.57 -25.20
CA GLY A 600 -14.07 -29.82 -24.60
C GLY A 600 -15.24 -30.47 -25.34
N ASP A 601 -15.44 -30.13 -26.61
CA ASP A 601 -16.57 -30.59 -27.42
C ASP A 601 -16.38 -32.01 -28.00
N GLY A 602 -15.16 -32.55 -27.88
CA GLY A 602 -14.75 -33.86 -28.37
C GLY A 602 -14.01 -33.85 -29.71
N VAL A 603 -13.69 -32.68 -30.27
CA VAL A 603 -12.87 -32.47 -31.46
C VAL A 603 -11.59 -31.73 -31.05
N THR A 604 -10.43 -32.24 -31.48
CA THR A 604 -9.15 -31.64 -31.09
C THR A 604 -8.88 -30.36 -31.88
N ASP A 605 -8.26 -29.35 -31.27
CA ASP A 605 -7.98 -28.01 -31.84
C ASP A 605 -7.41 -28.04 -33.27
N ASP A 606 -6.58 -29.04 -33.59
CA ASP A 606 -5.96 -29.19 -34.93
C ASP A 606 -6.95 -29.56 -36.04
N LYS A 607 -8.17 -29.98 -35.66
CA LYS A 607 -9.29 -30.36 -36.51
C LYS A 607 -10.55 -29.55 -36.20
N ASP A 608 -10.52 -28.73 -35.14
CA ASP A 608 -11.61 -27.88 -34.75
C ASP A 608 -11.66 -26.60 -35.59
N GLN A 609 -12.85 -26.30 -36.11
CA GLN A 609 -13.14 -25.06 -36.84
C GLN A 609 -13.98 -24.08 -36.01
N CYS A 610 -14.46 -24.51 -34.86
CA CYS A 610 -15.28 -23.78 -33.90
C CYS A 610 -14.68 -23.92 -32.49
N PRO A 611 -13.52 -23.32 -32.21
CA PRO A 611 -12.70 -23.57 -31.01
C PRO A 611 -13.27 -23.06 -29.67
N ASP A 612 -14.53 -22.62 -29.64
CA ASP A 612 -15.22 -22.05 -28.47
C ASP A 612 -16.61 -22.70 -28.27
N THR A 613 -16.77 -23.96 -28.65
CA THR A 613 -18.05 -24.67 -28.61
C THR A 613 -18.48 -25.01 -27.18
N PRO A 614 -19.66 -24.53 -26.72
CA PRO A 614 -20.08 -24.74 -25.35
C PRO A 614 -20.20 -26.21 -24.96
N GLU A 615 -19.61 -26.57 -23.82
CA GLU A 615 -19.52 -27.94 -23.30
C GLU A 615 -20.91 -28.64 -23.25
N GLY A 616 -21.02 -29.80 -23.93
CA GLY A 616 -22.24 -30.63 -23.94
C GLY A 616 -23.17 -30.47 -25.15
N GLN A 617 -22.81 -29.62 -26.13
CA GLN A 617 -23.48 -29.51 -27.43
C GLN A 617 -23.14 -30.71 -28.35
N GLU A 618 -24.08 -31.14 -29.21
CA GLU A 618 -23.77 -32.13 -30.25
C GLU A 618 -23.12 -31.45 -31.46
N VAL A 619 -21.83 -31.69 -31.66
CA VAL A 619 -21.01 -31.06 -32.72
C VAL A 619 -20.82 -31.96 -33.95
N ASP A 620 -20.49 -31.36 -35.09
CA ASP A 620 -20.19 -32.10 -36.31
C ASP A 620 -18.70 -32.49 -36.45
N GLU A 621 -18.28 -32.96 -37.62
CA GLU A 621 -16.92 -33.47 -37.82
C GLU A 621 -15.81 -32.40 -37.77
N ASN A 622 -16.19 -31.12 -37.65
CA ASN A 622 -15.30 -29.96 -37.54
C ASN A 622 -15.46 -29.21 -36.20
N GLY A 623 -16.09 -29.79 -35.17
CA GLY A 623 -16.28 -29.14 -33.87
C GLY A 623 -17.44 -28.13 -33.80
N CYS A 624 -18.16 -27.92 -34.91
CA CYS A 624 -19.20 -26.90 -34.91
C CYS A 624 -20.58 -27.46 -34.49
N ALA A 625 -21.18 -26.86 -33.46
CA ALA A 625 -22.58 -27.05 -33.13
C ALA A 625 -23.50 -26.39 -34.20
N PRO A 626 -24.77 -26.82 -34.34
CA PRO A 626 -25.71 -26.17 -35.24
C PRO A 626 -25.91 -24.66 -35.00
N SER A 627 -25.69 -24.19 -33.77
CA SER A 627 -25.81 -22.79 -33.35
C SER A 627 -24.56 -21.94 -33.63
N GLN A 628 -23.54 -22.50 -34.29
CA GLN A 628 -22.29 -21.81 -34.64
C GLN A 628 -22.06 -21.76 -36.15
N LYS A 629 -23.07 -22.17 -36.94
CA LYS A 629 -23.00 -22.14 -38.40
C LYS A 629 -23.51 -20.80 -38.88
N ASP A 630 -22.78 -20.15 -39.76
CA ASP A 630 -23.14 -18.89 -40.42
C ASP A 630 -22.97 -19.14 -41.92
N SER A 631 -24.09 -19.26 -42.64
CA SER A 631 -24.13 -19.73 -44.03
C SER A 631 -23.74 -18.68 -45.06
N ASP A 632 -23.89 -17.39 -44.75
CA ASP A 632 -23.56 -16.27 -45.63
C ASP A 632 -22.37 -15.41 -45.15
N ASN A 633 -21.78 -15.76 -44.00
CA ASN A 633 -20.59 -15.17 -43.38
C ASN A 633 -20.75 -13.68 -43.09
N ASP A 634 -21.91 -13.27 -42.62
CA ASP A 634 -22.19 -11.90 -42.24
C ASP A 634 -21.86 -11.59 -40.76
N GLY A 635 -21.56 -12.64 -39.98
CA GLY A 635 -21.22 -12.53 -38.56
C GLY A 635 -22.34 -12.97 -37.62
N VAL A 636 -23.52 -13.37 -38.13
CA VAL A 636 -24.65 -13.89 -37.34
C VAL A 636 -24.94 -15.34 -37.73
N THR A 637 -25.16 -16.19 -36.73
CA THR A 637 -25.33 -17.64 -36.96
C THR A 637 -26.71 -17.95 -37.53
N ASP A 638 -26.82 -18.96 -38.40
CA ASP A 638 -28.00 -19.46 -39.11
C ASP A 638 -29.27 -19.61 -38.25
N ASP A 639 -29.12 -19.84 -36.94
CA ASP A 639 -30.23 -20.00 -36.00
C ASP A 639 -30.76 -18.68 -35.44
N LEU A 640 -29.95 -17.62 -35.49
CA LEU A 640 -30.28 -16.24 -35.13
C LEU A 640 -30.47 -15.34 -36.37
N ASP A 641 -29.92 -15.74 -37.51
CA ASP A 641 -29.95 -15.02 -38.77
C ASP A 641 -31.33 -15.12 -39.48
N GLN A 642 -31.98 -13.97 -39.60
CA GLN A 642 -33.26 -13.77 -40.27
C GLN A 642 -33.10 -13.34 -41.73
N CYS A 643 -31.88 -13.00 -42.15
CA CYS A 643 -31.51 -12.49 -43.46
C CYS A 643 -30.39 -13.34 -44.13
N PRO A 644 -30.67 -14.61 -44.48
CA PRO A 644 -29.69 -15.63 -44.89
C PRO A 644 -29.05 -15.47 -46.29
N ASP A 645 -29.08 -14.27 -46.86
CA ASP A 645 -28.43 -13.90 -48.12
C ASP A 645 -27.69 -12.54 -47.98
N THR A 646 -27.32 -12.13 -46.77
CA THR A 646 -26.64 -10.86 -46.50
C THR A 646 -25.22 -10.87 -47.10
N PRO A 647 -24.80 -9.83 -47.83
CA PRO A 647 -23.51 -9.84 -48.50
C PRO A 647 -22.32 -9.83 -47.51
N GLU A 648 -21.42 -10.80 -47.65
CA GLU A 648 -20.14 -10.88 -46.92
C GLU A 648 -19.45 -9.51 -46.75
N GLY A 649 -19.32 -9.07 -45.49
CA GLY A 649 -18.70 -7.79 -45.10
C GLY A 649 -19.64 -6.59 -45.01
N ALA A 650 -20.96 -6.79 -45.08
CA ALA A 650 -21.95 -5.79 -44.67
C ALA A 650 -22.01 -5.67 -43.14
N GLU A 651 -22.28 -4.47 -42.62
CA GLU A 651 -22.58 -4.30 -41.18
C GLU A 651 -24.02 -4.75 -40.95
N VAL A 652 -24.20 -5.76 -40.08
CA VAL A 652 -25.48 -6.42 -39.81
C VAL A 652 -25.89 -6.25 -38.36
N ASP A 653 -27.20 -6.27 -38.11
CA ASP A 653 -27.78 -6.24 -36.77
C ASP A 653 -27.71 -7.62 -36.08
N GLU A 654 -28.25 -7.72 -34.86
CA GLU A 654 -28.28 -8.97 -34.08
C GLU A 654 -29.05 -10.13 -34.74
N ASN A 655 -29.75 -9.87 -35.86
CA ASN A 655 -30.52 -10.85 -36.62
C ASN A 655 -29.93 -11.10 -38.03
N GLY A 656 -28.68 -10.72 -38.30
CA GLY A 656 -28.01 -10.97 -39.59
C GLY A 656 -28.52 -10.07 -40.72
N CYS A 657 -29.30 -9.03 -40.40
CA CYS A 657 -29.84 -8.15 -41.41
C CYS A 657 -28.97 -6.90 -41.55
N SER A 658 -28.47 -6.64 -42.76
CA SER A 658 -27.87 -5.34 -43.05
C SER A 658 -28.92 -4.23 -43.03
N ILE A 659 -28.49 -3.01 -42.71
CA ILE A 659 -29.39 -1.85 -42.55
C ILE A 659 -30.33 -1.60 -43.73
N ASP A 660 -29.96 -2.03 -44.94
CA ASP A 660 -30.78 -1.90 -46.15
C ASP A 660 -31.73 -3.07 -46.43
N GLN A 661 -31.73 -4.11 -45.60
CA GLN A 661 -32.59 -5.30 -45.70
C GLN A 661 -33.70 -5.35 -44.65
N ILE A 662 -33.61 -4.54 -43.59
CA ILE A 662 -34.60 -4.46 -42.52
C ILE A 662 -35.78 -3.60 -43.00
N ASP A 663 -36.99 -4.18 -42.99
CA ASP A 663 -38.28 -3.55 -43.34
C ASP A 663 -39.33 -4.16 -42.40
N THR A 664 -39.40 -3.58 -41.20
CA THR A 664 -40.05 -4.13 -40.00
C THR A 664 -41.58 -4.23 -40.17
N ASP A 665 -42.21 -3.30 -40.89
CA ASP A 665 -43.66 -3.29 -41.13
C ASP A 665 -44.09 -3.80 -42.52
N GLN A 666 -43.14 -4.10 -43.39
CA GLN A 666 -43.33 -4.62 -44.76
C GLN A 666 -44.13 -3.68 -45.66
N ASP A 667 -44.01 -2.38 -45.46
CA ASP A 667 -44.65 -1.37 -46.30
C ASP A 667 -43.89 -1.15 -47.63
N GLY A 668 -42.65 -1.65 -47.71
CA GLY A 668 -41.75 -1.59 -48.85
C GLY A 668 -40.70 -0.49 -48.80
N ILE A 669 -40.54 0.20 -47.67
CA ILE A 669 -39.45 1.13 -47.36
C ILE A 669 -38.58 0.50 -46.26
N PRO A 670 -37.25 0.35 -46.47
CA PRO A 670 -36.38 -0.18 -45.42
C PRO A 670 -36.28 0.76 -44.22
N ASP A 671 -36.15 0.23 -43.01
CA ASP A 671 -36.22 0.93 -41.72
C ASP A 671 -35.34 2.18 -41.65
N TYR A 672 -34.14 2.16 -42.23
CA TYR A 672 -33.23 3.32 -42.24
C TYR A 672 -33.72 4.51 -43.09
N LEU A 673 -34.69 4.27 -43.97
CA LEU A 673 -35.42 5.27 -44.75
C LEU A 673 -36.87 5.41 -44.28
N ASP A 674 -37.31 4.60 -43.33
CA ASP A 674 -38.67 4.55 -42.80
C ASP A 674 -38.78 5.40 -41.53
N GLN A 675 -39.61 6.44 -41.57
CA GLN A 675 -39.89 7.31 -40.44
C GLN A 675 -41.13 6.88 -39.67
N CYS A 676 -41.85 5.85 -40.13
CA CYS A 676 -43.06 5.31 -39.53
C CYS A 676 -43.01 3.77 -39.52
N PRO A 677 -42.27 3.17 -38.58
CA PRO A 677 -41.91 1.73 -38.56
C PRO A 677 -43.06 0.74 -38.33
N ASP A 678 -44.32 1.20 -38.35
CA ASP A 678 -45.53 0.45 -38.00
C ASP A 678 -46.70 0.74 -38.97
N THR A 679 -46.39 1.04 -40.23
CA THR A 679 -47.35 1.39 -41.27
C THR A 679 -48.39 0.29 -41.48
N PRO A 680 -49.68 0.56 -41.19
CA PRO A 680 -50.71 -0.49 -41.19
C PRO A 680 -50.86 -1.16 -42.56
N ALA A 681 -50.70 -2.48 -42.58
CA ALA A 681 -50.75 -3.30 -43.79
C ALA A 681 -51.98 -3.03 -44.67
N GLY A 682 -51.75 -2.39 -45.82
CA GLY A 682 -52.76 -2.07 -46.83
C GLY A 682 -53.02 -0.58 -47.06
N GLU A 683 -52.44 0.31 -46.26
CA GLU A 683 -52.34 1.74 -46.56
C GLU A 683 -51.14 2.02 -47.48
N VAL A 684 -51.09 3.20 -48.10
CA VAL A 684 -49.99 3.57 -49.02
C VAL A 684 -49.08 4.54 -48.28
N ALA A 685 -47.92 4.04 -47.89
CA ALA A 685 -46.78 4.78 -47.38
C ALA A 685 -46.33 5.87 -48.35
N ASP A 686 -45.89 7.02 -47.83
CA ASP A 686 -45.25 8.06 -48.63
C ASP A 686 -43.73 7.83 -48.76
N GLU A 687 -42.95 8.86 -49.13
CA GLU A 687 -41.52 8.68 -49.37
C GLU A 687 -40.67 8.47 -48.11
N ASN A 688 -41.29 8.59 -46.93
CA ASN A 688 -40.70 8.38 -45.61
C ASN A 688 -41.39 7.22 -44.84
N GLY A 689 -42.05 6.28 -45.53
CA GLY A 689 -42.78 5.15 -44.91
C GLY A 689 -44.15 5.52 -44.31
N CYS A 690 -44.39 6.76 -43.91
CA CYS A 690 -45.64 7.13 -43.23
C CYS A 690 -46.92 7.08 -44.08
N ALA A 691 -47.97 6.42 -43.58
CA ALA A 691 -49.33 6.61 -44.08
C ALA A 691 -49.96 7.93 -43.53
N PRO A 692 -50.94 8.53 -44.22
CA PRO A 692 -51.61 9.75 -43.75
C PRO A 692 -52.30 9.63 -42.39
N SER A 693 -52.54 8.41 -41.91
CA SER A 693 -53.16 8.09 -40.63
C SER A 693 -52.17 8.05 -39.45
N GLN A 694 -50.87 8.19 -39.72
CA GLN A 694 -49.78 8.12 -38.74
C GLN A 694 -48.99 9.44 -38.62
N LYS A 695 -49.40 10.49 -39.33
CA LYS A 695 -48.72 11.79 -39.26
C LYS A 695 -49.10 12.50 -37.97
N ASP A 696 -48.08 12.92 -37.25
CA ASP A 696 -48.11 13.67 -36.01
C ASP A 696 -47.01 14.73 -36.15
N SER A 697 -47.42 15.95 -36.48
CA SER A 697 -46.52 17.00 -37.00
C SER A 697 -45.64 17.64 -35.94
N ASP A 698 -46.04 17.54 -34.67
CA ASP A 698 -45.38 18.08 -33.49
C ASP A 698 -44.94 17.00 -32.49
N GLY A 699 -45.30 15.75 -32.72
CA GLY A 699 -44.67 14.58 -32.09
C GLY A 699 -45.13 14.32 -30.66
N ASP A 700 -46.35 14.76 -30.32
CA ASP A 700 -46.88 14.68 -28.96
C ASP A 700 -47.64 13.36 -28.67
N GLY A 701 -47.74 12.48 -29.67
CA GLY A 701 -48.38 11.18 -29.57
C GLY A 701 -49.84 11.18 -30.05
N ILE A 702 -50.39 12.31 -30.49
CA ILE A 702 -51.75 12.42 -31.06
C ILE A 702 -51.65 12.78 -32.54
N THR A 703 -52.17 11.90 -33.40
CA THR A 703 -52.11 12.11 -34.86
C THR A 703 -52.81 13.40 -35.30
N ASP A 704 -52.27 14.07 -36.33
CA ASP A 704 -52.71 15.36 -36.90
C ASP A 704 -54.23 15.48 -37.13
N ASP A 705 -54.91 14.35 -37.39
CA ASP A 705 -56.34 14.30 -37.66
C ASP A 705 -57.22 14.37 -36.39
N LYS A 706 -56.62 14.15 -35.23
CA LYS A 706 -57.24 14.14 -33.90
C LYS A 706 -56.66 15.20 -32.96
N ASP A 707 -55.50 15.74 -33.28
CA ASP A 707 -54.84 16.78 -32.51
C ASP A 707 -55.45 18.18 -32.77
N GLN A 708 -55.72 18.90 -31.68
CA GLN A 708 -56.24 20.28 -31.63
C GLN A 708 -55.18 21.30 -31.22
N CYS A 709 -54.01 20.86 -30.78
CA CYS A 709 -52.88 21.64 -30.31
C CYS A 709 -51.60 21.32 -31.12
N PRO A 710 -51.55 21.64 -32.42
CA PRO A 710 -50.55 21.15 -33.39
C PRO A 710 -49.14 21.75 -33.30
N ASN A 711 -48.75 22.26 -32.13
CA ASN A 711 -47.37 22.67 -31.83
C ASN A 711 -47.04 22.40 -30.35
N THR A 712 -47.45 21.26 -29.82
CA THR A 712 -47.12 20.84 -28.46
C THR A 712 -45.61 20.63 -28.32
N PRO A 713 -44.97 21.24 -27.31
CA PRO A 713 -43.54 21.04 -27.07
C PRO A 713 -43.21 19.57 -26.81
N GLU A 714 -42.16 19.09 -27.45
CA GLU A 714 -41.70 17.70 -27.40
C GLU A 714 -41.44 17.23 -25.96
N GLY A 715 -42.01 16.07 -25.59
CA GLY A 715 -41.82 15.45 -24.27
C GLY A 715 -42.87 15.77 -23.19
N GLN A 716 -43.97 16.47 -23.52
CA GLN A 716 -45.05 16.74 -22.57
C GLN A 716 -46.21 15.75 -22.66
N ASP A 717 -46.72 15.29 -21.52
CA ASP A 717 -47.91 14.43 -21.46
C ASP A 717 -49.16 15.17 -21.95
N VAL A 718 -49.77 14.72 -23.06
CA VAL A 718 -50.95 15.36 -23.67
C VAL A 718 -52.26 14.64 -23.39
N ASP A 719 -53.38 15.37 -23.46
CA ASP A 719 -54.71 14.79 -23.35
C ASP A 719 -55.26 14.20 -24.66
N GLU A 720 -56.50 13.72 -24.64
CA GLU A 720 -57.15 13.08 -25.80
C GLU A 720 -57.31 13.98 -27.04
N ASN A 721 -56.96 15.27 -26.96
CA ASN A 721 -56.96 16.23 -28.06
C ASN A 721 -55.56 16.79 -28.37
N GLY A 722 -54.48 16.19 -27.88
CA GLY A 722 -53.09 16.60 -28.16
C GLY A 722 -52.65 17.86 -27.40
N CYS A 723 -53.39 18.29 -26.37
CA CYS A 723 -52.99 19.46 -25.58
C CYS A 723 -52.31 19.03 -24.28
N ALA A 724 -51.09 19.49 -24.06
CA ALA A 724 -50.41 19.35 -22.77
C ALA A 724 -51.12 20.19 -21.69
N PRO A 725 -51.02 19.82 -20.40
CA PRO A 725 -51.48 20.64 -19.28
C PRO A 725 -51.01 22.09 -19.38
N SER A 726 -49.77 22.30 -19.84
CA SER A 726 -49.12 23.60 -20.04
C SER A 726 -49.68 24.46 -21.18
N GLN A 727 -50.65 23.96 -21.92
CA GLN A 727 -51.29 24.68 -23.02
C GLN A 727 -52.80 24.88 -22.79
N LYS A 728 -53.34 24.34 -21.71
CA LYS A 728 -54.74 24.53 -21.33
C LYS A 728 -54.86 25.85 -20.58
N ASP A 729 -55.88 26.63 -20.89
CA ASP A 729 -56.21 27.90 -20.23
C ASP A 729 -57.75 27.91 -20.10
N SER A 730 -58.21 27.40 -18.97
CA SER A 730 -59.60 27.03 -18.70
C SER A 730 -60.52 28.23 -18.58
N ASP A 731 -60.02 29.39 -18.15
CA ASP A 731 -60.80 30.61 -17.97
C ASP A 731 -60.47 31.73 -19.00
N ASN A 732 -59.47 31.49 -19.85
CA ASN A 732 -59.02 32.34 -20.96
C ASN A 732 -58.53 33.72 -20.53
N ASP A 733 -57.79 33.78 -19.43
CA ASP A 733 -57.18 35.00 -18.93
C ASP A 733 -55.76 35.26 -19.49
N GLY A 734 -55.15 34.26 -20.12
CA GLY A 734 -53.84 34.32 -20.75
C GLY A 734 -52.72 33.63 -19.99
N VAL A 735 -53.01 32.99 -18.85
CA VAL A 735 -52.12 32.08 -18.12
C VAL A 735 -52.66 30.66 -18.22
N THR A 736 -51.78 29.68 -18.33
CA THR A 736 -52.16 28.28 -18.55
C THR A 736 -52.46 27.59 -17.22
N ASP A 737 -53.40 26.65 -17.19
CA ASP A 737 -53.96 25.96 -16.01
C ASP A 737 -52.91 25.40 -15.04
N ASP A 738 -51.71 25.07 -15.53
CA ASP A 738 -50.58 24.56 -14.74
C ASP A 738 -49.80 25.67 -14.01
N LEU A 739 -49.82 26.88 -14.55
CA LEU A 739 -49.25 28.10 -13.97
C LEU A 739 -50.33 28.99 -13.32
N ASP A 740 -51.60 28.72 -13.60
CA ASP A 740 -52.75 29.50 -13.15
C ASP A 740 -53.23 29.04 -11.76
N GLN A 741 -52.93 29.88 -10.76
CA GLN A 741 -53.34 29.72 -9.37
C GLN A 741 -54.76 30.27 -9.11
N CYS A 742 -55.36 30.96 -10.08
CA CYS A 742 -56.66 31.61 -10.01
C CYS A 742 -57.61 31.16 -11.14
N PRO A 743 -58.00 29.87 -11.19
CA PRO A 743 -58.66 29.21 -12.33
C PRO A 743 -60.12 29.64 -12.64
N ASP A 744 -60.59 30.73 -12.05
CA ASP A 744 -61.91 31.33 -12.25
C ASP A 744 -61.80 32.85 -12.54
N THR A 745 -60.63 33.33 -12.93
CA THR A 745 -60.39 34.73 -13.26
C THR A 745 -61.26 35.15 -14.45
N PRO A 746 -62.08 36.21 -14.31
CA PRO A 746 -62.99 36.58 -15.37
C PRO A 746 -62.26 37.00 -16.65
N ALA A 747 -62.45 36.25 -17.73
CA ALA A 747 -61.86 36.49 -19.06
C ALA A 747 -61.77 37.98 -19.45
N GLY A 748 -60.53 38.46 -19.68
CA GLY A 748 -60.20 39.81 -20.13
C GLY A 748 -59.80 40.80 -19.03
N GLN A 749 -59.53 40.33 -17.80
CA GLN A 749 -58.81 41.11 -16.79
C GLN A 749 -57.29 41.01 -17.00
N GLU A 750 -56.54 42.02 -16.56
CA GLU A 750 -55.07 41.94 -16.55
C GLU A 750 -54.67 41.12 -15.32
N VAL A 751 -53.96 40.03 -15.56
CA VAL A 751 -53.52 39.07 -14.54
C VAL A 751 -52.00 39.05 -14.44
N ASP A 752 -51.48 38.62 -13.30
CA ASP A 752 -50.05 38.41 -13.09
C ASP A 752 -49.56 37.11 -13.74
N GLU A 753 -48.31 36.73 -13.46
CA GLU A 753 -47.70 35.53 -14.03
C GLU A 753 -48.32 34.20 -13.55
N ASN A 754 -49.18 34.25 -12.52
CA ASN A 754 -49.88 33.11 -11.94
C ASN A 754 -51.40 33.12 -12.22
N GLY A 755 -51.87 33.90 -13.20
CA GLY A 755 -53.30 33.95 -13.60
C GLY A 755 -54.20 34.70 -12.61
N CYS A 756 -53.63 35.34 -11.59
CA CYS A 756 -54.41 36.06 -10.60
C CYS A 756 -54.58 37.53 -11.01
N SER A 757 -55.83 38.00 -11.01
CA SER A 757 -56.07 39.45 -11.05
C SER A 757 -55.72 40.06 -9.70
N ILE A 758 -55.32 41.34 -9.69
CA ILE A 758 -54.88 42.02 -8.46
C ILE A 758 -55.90 42.00 -7.30
N ASP A 759 -57.18 41.73 -7.60
CA ASP A 759 -58.25 41.65 -6.60
C ASP A 759 -58.44 40.23 -6.02
N GLN A 760 -57.70 39.22 -6.52
CA GLN A 760 -57.82 37.79 -6.18
C GLN A 760 -56.59 37.22 -5.44
N ILE A 761 -55.47 37.93 -5.43
CA ILE A 761 -54.24 37.53 -4.72
C ILE A 761 -54.47 37.75 -3.22
N ASP A 762 -54.28 36.69 -2.43
CA ASP A 762 -54.43 36.61 -0.96
C ASP A 762 -53.39 35.58 -0.48
N THR A 763 -52.15 36.05 -0.33
CA THR A 763 -50.92 35.23 -0.26
C THR A 763 -50.87 34.35 0.99
N ASP A 764 -51.50 34.77 2.10
CA ASP A 764 -51.59 34.00 3.35
C ASP A 764 -52.97 33.38 3.62
N ASN A 765 -53.94 33.60 2.73
CA ASN A 765 -55.31 33.10 2.80
C ASN A 765 -56.06 33.48 4.09
N ASP A 766 -55.77 34.64 4.66
CA ASP A 766 -56.46 35.15 5.85
C ASP A 766 -57.86 35.73 5.54
N GLY A 767 -58.16 35.93 4.25
CA GLY A 767 -59.41 36.47 3.73
C GLY A 767 -59.36 37.97 3.38
N ILE A 768 -58.19 38.61 3.42
CA ILE A 768 -57.91 39.97 2.96
C ILE A 768 -56.99 39.88 1.73
N PRO A 769 -57.44 40.32 0.54
CA PRO A 769 -56.57 40.31 -0.63
C PRO A 769 -55.34 41.22 -0.48
N ASP A 770 -54.19 40.81 -0.99
CA ASP A 770 -52.86 41.43 -0.87
C ASP A 770 -52.85 42.95 -1.10
N TYR A 771 -53.62 43.44 -2.07
CA TYR A 771 -53.67 44.87 -2.36
C TYR A 771 -54.35 45.72 -1.26
N LEU A 772 -55.08 45.06 -0.35
CA LEU A 772 -55.67 45.59 0.88
C LEU A 772 -54.98 45.06 2.14
N ASP A 773 -54.06 44.11 1.99
CA ASP A 773 -53.28 43.48 3.05
C ASP A 773 -51.96 44.23 3.28
N GLN A 774 -51.65 44.54 4.53
CA GLN A 774 -50.37 45.17 4.91
C GLN A 774 -49.31 44.14 5.29
N CYS A 775 -49.69 42.88 5.51
CA CYS A 775 -48.84 41.74 5.82
C CYS A 775 -49.29 40.49 5.04
N PRO A 776 -49.06 40.44 3.71
CA PRO A 776 -49.56 39.37 2.85
C PRO A 776 -49.05 37.95 3.16
N ASP A 777 -48.10 37.80 4.11
CA ASP A 777 -47.42 36.54 4.45
C ASP A 777 -47.69 36.11 5.91
N THR A 778 -48.89 36.34 6.43
CA THR A 778 -49.26 35.96 7.82
C THR A 778 -49.14 34.46 8.08
N PRO A 779 -48.35 34.03 9.09
CA PRO A 779 -48.17 32.62 9.39
C PRO A 779 -49.48 31.87 9.67
N GLN A 780 -49.65 30.71 9.03
CA GLN A 780 -50.88 29.92 9.06
C GLN A 780 -51.26 29.48 10.50
N GLY A 781 -52.35 30.04 11.02
CA GLY A 781 -52.90 29.72 12.35
C GLY A 781 -53.04 30.91 13.29
N GLU A 782 -52.48 32.06 12.92
CA GLU A 782 -52.65 33.32 13.65
C GLU A 782 -53.92 34.07 13.18
N VAL A 783 -54.47 34.94 14.02
CA VAL A 783 -55.66 35.74 13.67
C VAL A 783 -55.19 37.13 13.26
N ALA A 784 -55.22 37.40 11.96
CA ALA A 784 -54.91 38.71 11.40
C ALA A 784 -55.93 39.78 11.79
N ASP A 785 -55.48 41.03 11.86
CA ASP A 785 -56.32 42.19 12.16
C ASP A 785 -57.01 42.79 10.91
N GLU A 786 -57.60 43.99 11.03
CA GLU A 786 -58.34 44.59 9.91
C GLU A 786 -57.46 45.07 8.73
N ASN A 787 -56.13 44.96 8.86
CA ASN A 787 -55.16 45.23 7.81
C ASN A 787 -54.33 43.99 7.42
N GLY A 788 -54.76 42.79 7.81
CA GLY A 788 -54.12 41.54 7.39
C GLY A 788 -52.86 41.14 8.17
N CYS A 789 -52.44 41.92 9.17
CA CYS A 789 -51.29 41.57 10.00
C CYS A 789 -51.68 40.81 11.26
N ALA A 790 -50.95 39.72 11.58
CA ALA A 790 -50.99 39.11 12.90
C ALA A 790 -50.25 39.95 13.95
N PRO A 791 -50.56 39.79 15.26
CA PRO A 791 -49.85 40.47 16.34
C PRO A 791 -48.32 40.25 16.35
N SER A 792 -47.86 39.12 15.81
CA SER A 792 -46.46 38.72 15.69
C SER A 792 -45.69 39.40 14.54
N GLN A 793 -46.38 40.10 13.64
CA GLN A 793 -45.76 40.76 12.47
C GLN A 793 -45.78 42.28 12.58
N LYS A 794 -46.24 42.81 13.71
CA LYS A 794 -46.36 44.23 13.93
C LYS A 794 -45.00 44.76 14.36
N ASP A 795 -44.44 45.70 13.62
CA ASP A 795 -43.21 46.41 13.98
C ASP A 795 -43.55 47.90 14.05
N THR A 796 -43.71 48.42 15.27
CA THR A 796 -44.29 49.75 15.52
C THR A 796 -43.32 50.88 15.15
N ASP A 797 -42.01 50.67 15.21
CA ASP A 797 -40.99 51.69 14.93
C ASP A 797 -40.18 51.44 13.65
N ASN A 798 -40.43 50.33 12.95
CA ASN A 798 -39.86 49.92 11.66
C ASN A 798 -38.34 49.78 11.68
N ASP A 799 -37.81 49.22 12.77
CA ASP A 799 -36.38 48.93 12.89
C ASP A 799 -36.00 47.54 12.38
N GLY A 800 -36.99 46.73 12.00
CA GLY A 800 -36.81 45.39 11.45
C GLY A 800 -37.03 44.26 12.46
N ILE A 801 -37.38 44.56 13.71
CA ILE A 801 -37.73 43.59 14.75
C ILE A 801 -39.19 43.80 15.18
N THR A 802 -39.95 42.71 15.27
CA THR A 802 -41.39 42.78 15.55
C THR A 802 -41.67 43.09 17.02
N ASP A 803 -42.75 43.82 17.32
CA ASP A 803 -43.22 44.32 18.62
C ASP A 803 -43.19 43.27 19.76
N ASP A 804 -43.29 41.98 19.43
CA ASP A 804 -43.26 40.88 20.40
C ASP A 804 -41.85 40.40 20.76
N LEU A 805 -40.88 40.65 19.89
CA LEU A 805 -39.44 40.41 20.06
C LEU A 805 -38.66 41.71 20.36
N ASP A 806 -39.25 42.86 20.08
CA ASP A 806 -38.65 44.17 20.24
C ASP A 806 -38.73 44.68 21.70
N LEU A 807 -37.56 44.82 22.31
CA LEU A 807 -37.36 45.34 23.66
C LEU A 807 -37.13 46.86 23.68
N CYS A 808 -36.99 47.48 22.50
CA CYS A 808 -36.62 48.87 22.27
C CYS A 808 -37.60 49.62 21.32
N PRO A 809 -38.88 49.75 21.68
CA PRO A 809 -39.99 50.17 20.79
C PRO A 809 -40.05 51.65 20.36
N ASP A 810 -38.93 52.37 20.47
CA ASP A 810 -38.78 53.76 20.00
C ASP A 810 -37.42 53.92 19.26
N THR A 811 -36.96 52.90 18.56
CA THR A 811 -35.70 52.91 17.82
C THR A 811 -35.76 53.86 16.62
N PRO A 812 -34.73 54.71 16.42
CA PRO A 812 -34.71 55.65 15.30
C PRO A 812 -34.66 54.94 13.94
N GLU A 813 -35.62 55.26 13.07
CA GLU A 813 -35.73 54.79 11.68
C GLU A 813 -34.36 54.80 10.95
N GLY A 814 -33.89 53.60 10.56
CA GLY A 814 -32.63 53.38 9.85
C GLY A 814 -31.38 53.16 10.72
N ALA A 815 -31.53 52.95 12.03
CA ALA A 815 -30.46 52.46 12.89
C ALA A 815 -30.24 50.95 12.70
N GLU A 816 -28.99 50.48 12.76
CA GLU A 816 -28.70 49.05 12.80
C GLU A 816 -29.00 48.51 14.21
N VAL A 817 -29.92 47.55 14.30
CA VAL A 817 -30.42 46.97 15.57
C VAL A 817 -29.98 45.53 15.74
N ASP A 818 -29.91 45.08 16.99
CA ASP A 818 -29.66 43.67 17.32
C ASP A 818 -30.95 42.83 17.30
N GLU A 819 -30.84 41.55 17.66
CA GLU A 819 -31.94 40.58 17.67
C GLU A 819 -33.14 40.95 18.58
N ASN A 820 -33.02 42.00 19.41
CA ASN A 820 -34.08 42.48 20.30
C ASN A 820 -34.56 43.90 19.94
N GLY A 821 -34.30 44.40 18.72
CA GLY A 821 -34.75 45.74 18.26
C GLY A 821 -33.94 46.89 18.85
N CYS A 822 -32.83 46.60 19.54
CA CYS A 822 -32.06 47.64 20.19
C CYS A 822 -30.90 48.09 19.30
N ALA A 823 -30.89 49.37 18.90
CA ALA A 823 -29.70 49.97 18.34
C ALA A 823 -28.59 50.05 19.41
N LEU A 824 -27.32 50.00 18.98
CA LEU A 824 -26.16 50.15 19.89
C LEU A 824 -26.25 51.39 20.79
N SER A 825 -26.95 52.44 20.35
CA SER A 825 -27.16 53.67 21.13
C SER A 825 -28.27 53.61 22.19
N GLN A 826 -28.97 52.49 22.31
CA GLN A 826 -30.08 52.24 23.25
C GLN A 826 -29.79 51.09 24.20
N LYS A 827 -28.83 50.22 23.86
CA LYS A 827 -28.38 49.12 24.69
C LYS A 827 -27.51 49.64 25.83
N ASP A 828 -27.70 49.12 27.02
CA ASP A 828 -26.94 49.42 28.25
C ASP A 828 -26.80 48.05 28.95
N THR A 829 -25.80 47.29 28.50
CA THR A 829 -25.64 45.85 28.75
C THR A 829 -25.42 45.55 30.24
N ASP A 830 -24.84 46.47 31.01
CA ASP A 830 -24.58 46.32 32.44
C ASP A 830 -25.49 47.17 33.35
N ASN A 831 -26.42 47.95 32.76
CA ASN A 831 -27.41 48.81 33.42
C ASN A 831 -26.79 49.86 34.35
N ASP A 832 -25.63 50.39 34.00
CA ASP A 832 -24.95 51.44 34.76
C ASP A 832 -25.45 52.86 34.44
N GLY A 833 -26.26 53.00 33.38
CA GLY A 833 -26.84 54.25 32.90
C GLY A 833 -26.09 54.90 31.74
N VAL A 834 -25.09 54.25 31.16
CA VAL A 834 -24.38 54.65 29.94
C VAL A 834 -24.63 53.59 28.86
N THR A 835 -25.03 54.05 27.68
CA THR A 835 -25.35 53.14 26.57
C THR A 835 -24.09 52.56 25.96
N ASP A 836 -24.12 51.31 25.51
CA ASP A 836 -23.01 50.52 24.95
C ASP A 836 -22.19 51.28 23.88
N ASP A 837 -22.83 52.14 23.07
CA ASP A 837 -22.15 52.98 22.07
C ASP A 837 -21.24 54.07 22.66
N LYS A 838 -21.44 54.42 23.93
CA LYS A 838 -20.68 55.40 24.71
C LYS A 838 -19.97 54.78 25.90
N ASP A 839 -20.28 53.53 26.22
CA ASP A 839 -19.74 52.79 27.33
C ASP A 839 -18.39 52.14 26.95
N LEU A 840 -17.35 52.53 27.67
CA LEU A 840 -15.99 51.99 27.54
C LEU A 840 -15.70 50.93 28.61
N CYS A 841 -16.63 50.68 29.53
CA CYS A 841 -16.52 49.80 30.68
C CYS A 841 -17.78 48.91 30.84
N PRO A 842 -18.03 47.98 29.90
CA PRO A 842 -19.31 47.26 29.71
C PRO A 842 -19.64 46.16 30.74
N ASN A 843 -19.06 46.22 31.95
CA ASN A 843 -19.33 45.28 33.04
C ASN A 843 -19.41 45.98 34.41
N THR A 844 -19.76 47.25 34.44
CA THR A 844 -19.88 48.03 35.67
C THR A 844 -21.10 47.57 36.48
N PRO A 845 -20.93 47.21 37.78
CA PRO A 845 -22.03 46.67 38.57
C PRO A 845 -23.19 47.66 38.76
N GLU A 846 -24.42 47.18 38.51
CA GLU A 846 -25.66 47.96 38.64
C GLU A 846 -25.74 48.76 39.96
N GLY A 847 -25.78 50.10 39.83
CA GLY A 847 -25.93 51.03 40.96
C GLY A 847 -24.64 51.68 41.49
N GLU A 848 -23.49 51.45 40.87
CA GLU A 848 -22.26 52.24 41.10
C GLU A 848 -22.34 53.65 40.48
N GLU A 849 -21.59 54.62 41.03
CA GLU A 849 -21.45 55.92 40.36
C GLU A 849 -20.44 55.77 39.22
N VAL A 850 -20.85 56.07 37.99
CA VAL A 850 -20.05 55.94 36.76
C VAL A 850 -19.79 57.31 36.12
N ASP A 851 -18.72 57.42 35.33
CA ASP A 851 -18.41 58.65 34.59
C ASP A 851 -19.15 58.75 33.23
N GLU A 852 -18.75 59.67 32.35
CA GLU A 852 -19.44 59.89 31.07
C GLU A 852 -19.22 58.76 30.03
N TYR A 853 -18.41 57.75 30.37
CA TYR A 853 -18.07 56.61 29.53
C TYR A 853 -18.39 55.25 30.19
N GLY A 854 -19.30 55.20 31.17
CA GLY A 854 -19.74 53.95 31.82
C GLY A 854 -18.70 53.32 32.76
N CYS A 855 -17.60 54.03 33.06
CA CYS A 855 -16.56 53.50 33.93
C CYS A 855 -16.86 53.89 35.39
N SER A 856 -16.87 52.90 36.29
CA SER A 856 -16.94 53.14 37.73
C SER A 856 -15.85 54.13 38.15
N VAL A 857 -16.25 55.23 38.80
CA VAL A 857 -15.29 56.22 39.33
C VAL A 857 -14.43 55.67 40.49
N ASN A 858 -14.56 54.37 40.81
CA ASN A 858 -13.84 53.69 41.88
C ASN A 858 -13.05 52.42 41.47
N GLU A 859 -12.88 52.09 40.19
CA GLU A 859 -12.17 50.85 39.81
C GLU A 859 -10.62 50.90 39.85
N PRO A 860 -9.97 49.75 40.11
CA PRO A 860 -8.53 49.63 40.35
C PRO A 860 -7.69 49.66 39.06
N GLU A 861 -6.42 50.05 39.19
CA GLU A 861 -5.50 50.23 38.06
C GLU A 861 -5.31 48.95 37.21
N PRO A 862 -5.14 49.08 35.87
CA PRO A 862 -5.00 47.96 34.95
C PRO A 862 -3.83 47.06 35.31
N THR A 863 -3.98 45.76 35.10
CA THR A 863 -2.90 44.79 35.35
C THR A 863 -1.94 44.79 34.16
N ILE A 864 -0.69 45.19 34.39
CA ILE A 864 0.33 45.29 33.35
C ILE A 864 1.08 43.96 33.24
N VAL A 865 1.10 43.36 32.05
CA VAL A 865 1.95 42.22 31.72
C VAL A 865 3.28 42.72 31.19
N VAL A 866 4.37 42.34 31.84
CA VAL A 866 5.71 42.85 31.53
C VAL A 866 6.60 41.84 30.83
N ASP A 867 6.32 40.54 30.93
CA ASP A 867 7.12 39.48 30.31
C ASP A 867 6.34 38.15 30.22
N PHE A 868 6.90 37.14 29.56
CA PHE A 868 6.38 35.78 29.49
C PHE A 868 7.52 34.76 29.46
N GLU A 869 7.25 33.51 29.83
CA GLU A 869 8.25 32.43 29.77
C GLU A 869 8.50 32.01 28.31
N ASP A 870 9.78 31.78 27.98
CA ASP A 870 10.21 31.31 26.67
C ASP A 870 10.01 29.80 26.51
N PHE A 871 9.69 29.37 25.30
CA PHE A 871 9.58 27.96 24.96
C PHE A 871 10.94 27.35 24.57
N GLU A 872 11.12 26.08 24.89
CA GLU A 872 12.24 25.30 24.37
C GLU A 872 12.05 24.99 22.88
N MET A 873 13.16 24.73 22.19
CA MET A 873 13.12 24.26 20.80
C MET A 873 12.50 22.86 20.76
N ILE A 874 11.65 22.63 19.76
CA ILE A 874 11.14 21.29 19.43
C ILE A 874 11.84 20.76 18.18
N GLU A 875 12.16 19.48 18.18
CA GLU A 875 12.71 18.78 17.02
C GLU A 875 11.62 17.86 16.47
N VAL A 876 11.38 17.94 15.16
CA VAL A 876 10.34 17.13 14.50
C VAL A 876 10.92 16.39 13.29
N PRO A 877 10.42 15.18 12.99
CA PRO A 877 10.75 14.50 11.75
C PRO A 877 10.46 15.35 10.51
N TRP A 878 11.16 15.03 9.42
CA TRP A 878 10.87 15.62 8.11
C TRP A 878 9.44 15.24 7.69
N GLY A 879 8.67 16.20 7.16
CA GLY A 879 7.29 16.00 6.73
C GLY A 879 6.20 16.22 7.80
N THR A 880 6.54 16.45 9.08
CA THR A 880 5.55 16.70 10.15
C THR A 880 4.71 17.95 9.85
N LEU A 881 3.39 17.79 9.75
CA LEU A 881 2.46 18.88 9.42
C LEU A 881 2.32 19.86 10.59
N PHE A 882 1.84 21.08 10.32
CA PHE A 882 1.76 22.15 11.32
C PHE A 882 0.92 21.76 12.56
N ASP A 883 -0.21 21.07 12.35
CA ASP A 883 -1.11 20.66 13.43
C ASP A 883 -0.55 19.50 14.27
N GLU A 884 0.46 18.78 13.74
CA GLU A 884 1.13 17.65 14.39
C GLU A 884 2.36 18.07 15.21
N LEU A 885 2.74 19.36 15.17
CA LEU A 885 3.92 19.89 15.85
C LEU A 885 3.85 19.79 17.38
N GLY A 886 2.68 19.50 17.96
CA GLY A 886 2.50 19.42 19.41
C GLY A 886 2.79 20.75 20.10
N LEU A 887 2.43 21.88 19.46
CA LEU A 887 2.73 23.21 19.98
C LEU A 887 1.99 23.46 21.31
N PRO A 888 2.62 24.14 22.29
CA PRO A 888 1.97 24.47 23.55
C PRO A 888 0.71 25.31 23.34
N THR A 889 -0.40 24.93 23.96
CA THR A 889 -1.67 25.65 23.87
C THR A 889 -1.82 26.75 24.94
N GLU A 890 -0.92 26.77 25.92
CA GLU A 890 -0.90 27.72 27.03
C GLU A 890 0.49 28.34 27.23
N ILE A 891 0.53 29.57 27.76
CA ILE A 891 1.75 30.31 28.09
C ILE A 891 1.65 30.96 29.47
N GLN A 892 2.76 30.96 30.21
CA GLN A 892 2.88 31.68 31.48
C GLN A 892 3.34 33.12 31.25
N VAL A 893 2.52 34.08 31.70
CA VAL A 893 2.81 35.52 31.64
C VAL A 893 3.12 36.07 33.03
N ILE A 894 3.97 37.10 33.09
CA ILE A 894 4.46 37.72 34.33
C ILE A 894 3.95 39.16 34.39
N THR A 895 3.27 39.50 35.48
CA THR A 895 2.74 40.85 35.74
C THR A 895 3.79 41.77 36.39
N GLU A 896 3.58 43.08 36.36
CA GLU A 896 4.50 44.07 36.96
C GLU A 896 4.75 43.84 38.47
N ASP A 897 3.76 43.31 39.20
CA ASP A 897 3.87 42.97 40.62
C ASP A 897 4.50 41.59 40.88
N GLY A 898 4.89 40.88 39.82
CA GLY A 898 5.65 39.62 39.86
C GLY A 898 4.78 38.37 40.07
N GLN A 899 3.48 38.47 39.79
CA GLN A 899 2.58 37.30 39.78
C GLN A 899 2.65 36.60 38.42
N ILE A 900 2.38 35.29 38.42
CA ILE A 900 2.42 34.46 37.21
C ILE A 900 1.01 33.94 36.95
N PHE A 901 0.55 34.08 35.71
CA PHE A 901 -0.74 33.62 35.24
C PHE A 901 -0.58 32.84 33.95
N THR A 902 -1.47 31.88 33.71
CA THR A 902 -1.46 31.05 32.50
C THR A 902 -2.59 31.48 31.59
N PHE A 903 -2.30 31.69 30.30
CA PHE A 903 -3.29 32.07 29.29
C PHE A 903 -3.15 31.21 28.02
N PRO A 904 -4.24 31.06 27.23
CA PRO A 904 -4.17 30.42 25.93
C PRO A 904 -3.26 31.18 24.96
N ILE A 905 -2.58 30.45 24.08
CA ILE A 905 -1.76 30.99 22.98
C ILE A 905 -2.16 30.34 21.66
N ILE A 906 -2.19 31.14 20.60
CA ILE A 906 -2.50 30.69 19.23
C ILE A 906 -1.26 30.90 18.36
N TRP A 907 -0.80 29.84 17.70
CA TRP A 907 0.41 29.87 16.85
C TRP A 907 0.07 30.16 15.38
N SER A 908 0.96 30.88 14.70
CA SER A 908 0.83 31.14 13.27
C SER A 908 1.58 30.09 12.43
N PRO A 909 0.95 29.51 11.39
CA PRO A 909 1.61 28.58 10.46
C PRO A 909 2.51 29.27 9.42
N VAL A 910 2.48 30.60 9.38
CA VAL A 910 3.15 31.37 8.31
C VAL A 910 4.67 31.13 8.34
N GLY A 911 5.20 30.63 7.22
CA GLY A 911 6.63 30.46 7.01
C GLY A 911 7.20 29.12 7.51
N TYR A 912 6.38 28.21 8.00
CA TYR A 912 6.75 26.81 8.24
C TYR A 912 6.68 26.01 6.94
N ASP A 913 7.74 25.25 6.62
CA ASP A 913 7.75 24.30 5.50
C ASP A 913 8.21 22.92 6.02
N PRO A 914 7.32 21.93 6.06
CA PRO A 914 7.65 20.60 6.58
C PRO A 914 8.61 19.82 5.68
N TYR A 915 8.77 20.22 4.41
CA TYR A 915 9.60 19.52 3.42
C TYR A 915 10.97 20.16 3.22
N GLN A 916 11.29 21.22 3.94
CA GLN A 916 12.61 21.82 3.94
C GLN A 916 13.26 21.67 5.32
N ASN A 917 14.44 21.06 5.36
CA ASN A 917 15.16 20.88 6.61
C ASN A 917 15.63 22.22 7.21
N GLY A 918 15.68 22.28 8.54
CA GLY A 918 16.22 23.41 9.27
C GLY A 918 15.27 24.07 10.27
N PRO A 919 15.72 25.17 10.90
CA PRO A 919 14.98 25.82 11.96
C PRO A 919 13.96 26.83 11.44
N TYR A 920 12.74 26.71 11.94
CA TYR A 920 11.61 27.62 11.73
C TYR A 920 11.29 28.33 13.04
N ILE A 921 10.95 29.61 12.96
CA ILE A 921 10.51 30.40 14.11
C ILE A 921 9.03 30.69 13.91
N LEU A 922 8.20 30.12 14.77
CA LEU A 922 6.76 30.35 14.76
C LEU A 922 6.43 31.41 15.81
N GLU A 923 5.61 32.39 15.42
CA GLU A 923 5.14 33.44 16.33
C GLU A 923 3.74 33.10 16.83
N GLY A 924 3.49 33.37 18.11
CA GLY A 924 2.22 33.13 18.78
C GLY A 924 1.54 34.42 19.27
N ILE A 925 0.23 34.37 19.44
CA ILE A 925 -0.61 35.45 19.96
C ILE A 925 -1.25 34.98 21.27
N ILE A 926 -0.95 35.69 22.36
CA ILE A 926 -1.50 35.41 23.69
C ILE A 926 -2.93 35.97 23.77
N GLN A 927 -3.88 35.16 24.24
CA GLN A 927 -5.26 35.57 24.46
C GLN A 927 -5.40 36.21 25.85
N LEU A 928 -5.13 37.51 25.95
CA LEU A 928 -5.24 38.29 27.20
C LEU A 928 -6.65 38.86 27.41
N PRO A 929 -7.16 38.93 28.65
CA PRO A 929 -8.39 39.65 28.96
C PRO A 929 -8.29 41.15 28.66
N ASN A 930 -9.40 41.78 28.28
CA ASN A 930 -9.45 43.20 27.89
C ASN A 930 -8.95 44.19 28.97
N SER A 931 -8.96 43.80 30.25
CA SER A 931 -8.48 44.61 31.38
C SER A 931 -6.95 44.52 31.63
N TRP A 932 -6.22 43.81 30.77
CA TRP A 932 -4.78 43.56 30.89
C TRP A 932 -4.02 44.25 29.77
N GLU A 933 -2.98 45.01 30.12
CA GLU A 933 -2.15 45.72 29.14
C GLU A 933 -0.82 44.98 28.90
N PRO A 934 -0.54 44.54 27.66
CA PRO A 934 0.77 44.01 27.30
C PRO A 934 1.80 45.15 27.15
N GLN A 935 2.86 45.13 27.96
CA GLN A 935 4.01 46.04 27.86
C GLN A 935 5.32 45.29 27.58
N PHE A 936 5.25 44.27 26.73
CA PHE A 936 6.41 43.54 26.20
C PHE A 936 6.63 43.87 24.71
N ASP A 937 7.89 43.98 24.31
CA ASP A 937 8.29 44.46 22.97
C ASP A 937 8.41 43.34 21.90
N ARG A 938 8.03 42.10 22.25
CA ARG A 938 8.16 40.93 21.36
C ARG A 938 6.97 39.99 21.50
N LEU A 939 6.60 39.32 20.42
CA LEU A 939 5.64 38.21 20.46
C LEU A 939 6.31 36.95 21.03
N PRO A 940 5.56 36.05 21.69
CA PRO A 940 6.06 34.74 22.02
C PRO A 940 6.42 33.98 20.74
N SER A 941 7.55 33.29 20.77
CA SER A 941 8.05 32.55 19.62
C SER A 941 8.59 31.20 20.06
N ILE A 942 8.37 30.17 19.25
CA ILE A 942 8.96 28.85 19.44
C ILE A 942 9.80 28.49 18.22
N THR A 943 10.93 27.81 18.44
CA THR A 943 11.76 27.31 17.35
C THR A 943 11.44 25.85 17.09
N VAL A 944 11.05 25.54 15.86
CA VAL A 944 10.83 24.17 15.37
C VAL A 944 11.98 23.80 14.47
N LEU A 945 12.72 22.76 14.82
CA LEU A 945 13.79 22.21 13.99
C LEU A 945 13.25 21.00 13.23
N VAL A 946 13.03 21.18 11.93
CA VAL A 946 12.75 20.05 11.03
C VAL A 946 14.06 19.33 10.78
N LEU A 947 14.10 18.05 11.16
CA LEU A 947 15.27 17.19 10.97
C LEU A 947 15.52 16.94 9.47
N PRO A 948 16.78 16.70 9.07
CA PRO A 948 17.08 16.34 7.69
C PRO A 948 16.39 15.03 7.30
N LYS A 949 16.04 14.91 6.02
CA LYS A 949 15.45 13.70 5.45
C LYS A 949 16.48 12.56 5.45
N ASP A 950 16.05 11.34 5.76
CA ASP A 950 16.87 10.15 5.58
C ASP A 950 17.07 9.83 4.09
N PRO A 951 18.28 9.39 3.67
CA PRO A 951 18.56 9.09 2.27
C PRO A 951 17.79 7.86 1.77
N PRO A 952 17.57 7.73 0.44
CA PRO A 952 16.98 6.53 -0.14
C PRO A 952 17.74 5.26 0.27
N LEU A 953 17.01 4.18 0.56
CA LEU A 953 17.57 2.94 1.08
C LEU A 953 18.07 2.02 -0.03
N ASP A 954 17.30 1.89 -1.11
CA ASP A 954 17.66 1.04 -2.23
C ASP A 954 17.08 1.52 -3.57
N LEU A 955 17.57 0.91 -4.66
CA LEU A 955 17.04 1.05 -6.01
C LEU A 955 16.93 -0.34 -6.63
N ILE A 956 15.75 -0.73 -7.06
CA ILE A 956 15.49 -2.02 -7.70
C ILE A 956 15.24 -1.78 -9.19
N LEU A 957 15.64 -2.73 -10.02
CA LEU A 957 15.35 -2.73 -11.45
C LEU A 957 14.53 -3.99 -11.75
N SER A 958 13.34 -3.84 -12.33
CA SER A 958 12.39 -4.95 -12.53
C SER A 958 12.93 -6.05 -13.43
N ASN A 959 13.77 -5.70 -14.40
CA ASN A 959 14.41 -6.64 -15.31
C ASN A 959 15.77 -6.11 -15.76
N ASP A 960 16.77 -6.96 -15.76
CA ASP A 960 18.15 -6.64 -16.16
C ASP A 960 18.57 -7.38 -17.43
N ILE A 961 17.64 -8.07 -18.10
CA ILE A 961 17.88 -8.81 -19.34
C ILE A 961 17.10 -8.18 -20.49
N PHE A 962 17.74 -7.99 -21.66
CA PHE A 962 17.03 -7.53 -22.86
C PHE A 962 17.41 -8.30 -24.11
N VAL A 963 16.49 -8.34 -25.07
CA VAL A 963 16.67 -8.96 -26.40
C VAL A 963 16.75 -7.87 -27.45
N GLN A 964 17.78 -7.93 -28.31
CA GLN A 964 17.97 -6.95 -29.38
C GLN A 964 17.58 -7.53 -30.74
N THR A 965 16.38 -7.20 -31.20
CA THR A 965 15.83 -7.66 -32.49
C THR A 965 15.97 -6.66 -33.63
N ASN A 966 16.19 -5.36 -33.34
CA ASN A 966 16.38 -4.31 -34.34
C ASN A 966 17.44 -3.26 -33.91
N ILE A 967 17.90 -2.43 -34.87
CA ILE A 967 18.90 -1.37 -34.65
C ILE A 967 18.33 0.05 -34.62
N ASN A 968 17.00 0.22 -34.75
CA ASN A 968 16.39 1.53 -35.02
C ASN A 968 15.46 2.04 -33.91
N THR A 969 15.08 1.22 -32.94
CA THR A 969 14.24 1.64 -31.81
C THR A 969 14.97 1.46 -30.48
N PRO A 970 14.80 2.38 -29.51
CA PRO A 970 15.15 2.11 -28.12
C PRO A 970 14.41 0.86 -27.63
N ILE A 971 15.05 0.10 -26.74
CA ILE A 971 14.49 -1.14 -26.19
C ILE A 971 14.29 -0.92 -24.70
N LEU A 972 13.05 -1.05 -24.23
CA LEU A 972 12.73 -1.05 -22.81
C LEU A 972 13.35 -2.30 -22.17
N ILE A 973 14.08 -2.10 -21.07
CA ILE A 973 14.73 -3.18 -20.32
C ILE A 973 13.92 -3.49 -19.07
N GLY A 974 13.63 -2.47 -18.26
CA GLY A 974 12.88 -2.62 -17.03
C GLY A 974 12.70 -1.27 -16.34
N ASP A 975 11.93 -1.28 -15.27
CA ASP A 975 11.49 -0.13 -14.50
C ASP A 975 12.32 -0.01 -13.24
N PHE A 976 12.69 1.22 -12.88
CA PHE A 976 13.33 1.48 -11.59
C PHE A 976 12.28 1.70 -10.51
N THR A 977 12.47 1.03 -9.38
CA THR A 977 11.72 1.28 -8.14
C THR A 977 12.70 1.77 -7.09
N VAL A 978 12.53 3.00 -6.62
CA VAL A 978 13.32 3.52 -5.49
C VAL A 978 12.64 3.04 -4.21
N ILE A 979 13.44 2.56 -3.26
CA ILE A 979 12.96 2.23 -1.92
C ILE A 979 13.34 3.40 -1.01
N ASP A 980 12.36 4.25 -0.74
CA ASP A 980 12.47 5.41 0.15
C ASP A 980 11.38 5.31 1.23
N PRO A 981 11.72 5.24 2.52
CA PRO A 981 10.74 5.05 3.59
C PRO A 981 9.90 6.30 3.86
N ILE A 982 10.21 7.46 3.27
CA ILE A 982 9.49 8.71 3.55
C ILE A 982 8.66 9.18 2.36
N ASP A 983 9.22 9.28 1.16
CA ASP A 983 8.47 9.68 -0.04
C ASP A 983 9.07 9.17 -1.36
N ASP A 984 8.21 8.99 -2.38
CA ASP A 984 8.62 8.52 -3.72
C ASP A 984 9.04 9.66 -4.68
N VAL A 985 9.47 10.81 -4.13
CA VAL A 985 9.83 11.97 -4.95
C VAL A 985 11.34 12.05 -5.14
N HIS A 986 11.78 11.57 -6.30
CA HIS A 986 13.20 11.40 -6.61
C HIS A 986 13.53 11.64 -8.09
N ILE A 987 14.79 12.01 -8.36
CA ILE A 987 15.35 12.13 -9.70
C ILE A 987 16.35 11.00 -9.93
N LEU A 988 16.20 10.28 -11.03
CA LEU A 988 17.14 9.25 -11.49
C LEU A 988 18.06 9.83 -12.56
N GLU A 989 19.36 9.66 -12.40
CA GLU A 989 20.37 10.09 -13.37
C GLU A 989 21.36 8.98 -13.73
N LEU A 990 21.66 8.87 -15.02
CA LEU A 990 22.84 8.15 -15.54
C LEU A 990 23.97 9.16 -15.78
N ALA A 991 25.01 9.09 -14.96
CA ALA A 991 26.17 9.96 -15.12
C ALA A 991 26.97 9.56 -16.40
N PRO A 992 27.20 10.49 -17.35
CA PRO A 992 27.87 10.18 -18.61
C PRO A 992 29.35 9.82 -18.40
N GLY A 993 29.85 8.87 -19.20
CA GLY A 993 31.22 8.37 -19.14
C GLY A 993 31.55 7.51 -17.91
N ILE A 994 30.54 7.12 -17.13
CA ILE A 994 30.67 6.13 -16.04
C ILE A 994 30.18 4.78 -16.55
N ALA A 995 31.02 3.75 -16.40
CA ALA A 995 30.75 2.38 -16.85
C ALA A 995 30.21 2.35 -18.30
N ASP A 996 29.04 1.76 -18.53
CA ASP A 996 28.36 1.70 -19.82
C ASP A 996 27.16 2.66 -19.93
N ASN A 997 27.01 3.62 -19.02
CA ASN A 997 25.85 4.53 -18.95
C ASN A 997 25.52 5.22 -20.28
N ASP A 998 26.53 5.55 -21.10
CA ASP A 998 26.35 6.23 -22.39
C ASP A 998 25.53 5.40 -23.40
N LEU A 999 25.40 4.08 -23.18
CA LEU A 999 24.62 3.16 -24.01
C LEU A 999 23.14 3.06 -23.59
N PHE A 1000 22.77 3.67 -22.46
CA PHE A 1000 21.44 3.58 -21.86
C PHE A 1000 20.83 4.96 -21.63
N SER A 1001 19.51 5.02 -21.55
CA SER A 1001 18.78 6.21 -21.09
C SER A 1001 17.77 5.83 -20.03
N ILE A 1002 17.41 6.81 -19.21
CA ILE A 1002 16.26 6.72 -18.31
C ILE A 1002 15.20 7.67 -18.86
N ILE A 1003 14.00 7.16 -19.10
CA ILE A 1003 12.83 7.92 -19.56
C ILE A 1003 11.69 7.49 -18.64
N ASP A 1004 11.09 8.46 -17.95
CA ASP A 1004 9.95 8.24 -17.03
C ASP A 1004 10.17 7.09 -16.03
N GLY A 1005 11.36 7.03 -15.43
CA GLY A 1005 11.70 5.99 -14.45
C GLY A 1005 12.11 4.64 -15.04
N GLN A 1006 12.04 4.48 -16.37
CA GLN A 1006 12.36 3.21 -17.03
C GLN A 1006 13.72 3.23 -17.72
N LEU A 1007 14.42 2.11 -17.69
CA LEU A 1007 15.71 1.92 -18.34
C LEU A 1007 15.54 1.48 -19.80
N TYR A 1008 16.16 2.22 -20.70
CA TYR A 1008 16.18 1.92 -22.13
C TYR A 1008 17.59 1.69 -22.66
N TRP A 1009 17.74 0.75 -23.59
CA TRP A 1009 18.94 0.61 -24.43
C TRP A 1009 18.87 1.58 -25.63
N ASN A 1010 19.87 2.44 -25.80
CA ASN A 1010 19.83 3.55 -26.77
C ASN A 1010 20.19 3.20 -28.22
N ASN A 1011 20.50 1.93 -28.52
CA ASN A 1011 20.70 1.35 -29.86
C ASN A 1011 21.72 2.05 -30.81
N SER A 1012 22.38 3.11 -30.35
CA SER A 1012 23.13 4.04 -31.20
C SER A 1012 24.51 3.54 -31.56
N GLU A 1013 25.07 2.62 -30.76
CA GLU A 1013 26.31 1.92 -31.06
C GLU A 1013 26.17 0.43 -30.70
N LEU A 1014 26.15 -0.45 -31.71
CA LEU A 1014 26.34 -1.88 -31.49
C LEU A 1014 27.74 -2.10 -30.92
N VAL A 1015 27.83 -2.58 -29.68
CA VAL A 1015 29.11 -2.98 -29.08
C VAL A 1015 29.40 -4.43 -29.46
N PRO A 1016 30.38 -4.69 -30.34
CA PRO A 1016 30.54 -6.03 -30.90
C PRO A 1016 31.00 -7.04 -29.85
N GLY A 1017 30.31 -8.17 -29.76
CA GLY A 1017 30.65 -9.28 -28.85
C GLY A 1017 30.52 -8.99 -27.36
N LYS A 1018 30.01 -7.81 -26.94
CA LYS A 1018 29.73 -7.49 -25.54
C LYS A 1018 28.26 -7.77 -25.23
N ASN A 1019 27.99 -8.65 -24.28
CA ASN A 1019 26.63 -9.03 -23.89
C ASN A 1019 26.33 -8.75 -22.41
N VAL A 1020 27.30 -8.27 -21.65
CA VAL A 1020 27.15 -7.86 -20.25
C VAL A 1020 27.61 -6.42 -20.15
N PHE A 1021 26.76 -5.56 -19.60
CA PHE A 1021 26.96 -4.14 -19.43
C PHE A 1021 26.85 -3.80 -17.94
N THR A 1022 27.58 -2.80 -17.51
CA THR A 1022 27.49 -2.30 -16.14
C THR A 1022 27.02 -0.85 -16.20
N ILE A 1023 25.96 -0.52 -15.48
CA ILE A 1023 25.47 0.85 -15.34
C ILE A 1023 25.53 1.28 -13.88
N VAL A 1024 25.69 2.58 -13.65
CA VAL A 1024 25.65 3.19 -12.32
C VAL A 1024 24.57 4.26 -12.35
N VAL A 1025 23.51 4.03 -11.57
CA VAL A 1025 22.36 4.92 -11.47
C VAL A 1025 22.47 5.73 -10.18
N THR A 1026 22.21 7.03 -10.29
CA THR A 1026 22.19 7.96 -9.16
C THR A 1026 20.76 8.35 -8.87
N VAL A 1027 20.33 8.20 -7.62
CA VAL A 1027 19.05 8.68 -7.09
C VAL A 1027 19.33 9.95 -6.29
N ILE A 1028 18.59 11.01 -6.57
CA ILE A 1028 18.65 12.28 -5.84
C ILE A 1028 17.25 12.54 -5.27
N ASP A 1029 17.13 12.59 -3.95
CA ASP A 1029 15.84 12.89 -3.29
C ASP A 1029 15.57 14.40 -3.17
N ARG A 1030 14.42 14.74 -2.59
CA ARG A 1030 13.97 16.14 -2.41
C ARG A 1030 14.90 16.99 -1.53
N ASP A 1031 15.54 16.39 -0.51
CA ASP A 1031 16.51 17.08 0.37
C ASP A 1031 17.93 17.14 -0.25
N GLY A 1032 18.10 16.53 -1.43
CA GLY A 1032 19.36 16.48 -2.17
C GLY A 1032 20.33 15.41 -1.67
N ASN A 1033 19.85 14.43 -0.89
CA ASN A 1033 20.62 13.23 -0.60
C ASN A 1033 20.86 12.46 -1.88
N VAL A 1034 22.02 11.80 -1.94
CA VAL A 1034 22.46 11.09 -3.13
C VAL A 1034 22.72 9.63 -2.78
N PHE A 1035 21.99 8.74 -3.43
CA PHE A 1035 22.21 7.29 -3.41
C PHE A 1035 22.68 6.82 -4.78
N THR A 1036 23.58 5.84 -4.84
CA THR A 1036 24.07 5.30 -6.11
C THR A 1036 24.11 3.79 -6.06
N LYS A 1037 23.59 3.13 -7.10
CA LYS A 1037 23.63 1.67 -7.23
C LYS A 1037 24.15 1.25 -8.60
N GLU A 1038 24.91 0.16 -8.60
CA GLU A 1038 25.44 -0.47 -9.81
C GLU A 1038 24.53 -1.63 -10.23
N PHE A 1039 24.18 -1.70 -11.51
CA PHE A 1039 23.43 -2.80 -12.10
C PHE A 1039 24.23 -3.48 -13.21
N THR A 1040 24.06 -4.79 -13.33
CA THR A 1040 24.61 -5.57 -14.44
C THR A 1040 23.48 -5.90 -15.40
N ILE A 1041 23.53 -5.33 -16.60
CA ILE A 1041 22.52 -5.55 -17.64
C ILE A 1041 23.04 -6.57 -18.63
N THR A 1042 22.26 -7.61 -18.91
CA THR A 1042 22.63 -8.70 -19.81
C THR A 1042 21.81 -8.64 -21.10
N ARG A 1043 22.48 -8.52 -22.24
CA ARG A 1043 21.86 -8.76 -23.54
C ARG A 1043 21.74 -10.26 -23.76
N ASN A 1044 20.52 -10.78 -23.76
CA ASN A 1044 20.25 -12.18 -24.07
C ASN A 1044 20.50 -12.44 -25.57
N LEU A 1045 21.26 -13.49 -25.86
CA LEU A 1045 21.64 -13.90 -27.22
C LEU A 1045 21.08 -15.28 -27.58
N THR A 1046 20.27 -15.87 -26.71
CA THR A 1046 19.74 -17.24 -26.84
C THR A 1046 18.54 -17.23 -27.79
N GLU A 1047 18.60 -18.03 -28.86
CA GLU A 1047 17.54 -18.33 -29.84
C GLU A 1047 17.23 -17.31 -30.97
N LEU A 1048 18.13 -16.35 -31.24
CA LEU A 1048 17.78 -15.22 -32.12
C LEU A 1048 18.14 -15.36 -33.61
N LEU A 1049 18.90 -16.38 -34.05
CA LEU A 1049 19.26 -16.39 -35.48
C LEU A 1049 18.01 -16.52 -36.37
N GLN A 1050 16.92 -17.12 -35.89
CA GLN A 1050 15.64 -17.22 -36.61
C GLN A 1050 14.86 -15.90 -36.63
N GLU A 1051 14.93 -15.11 -35.55
CA GLU A 1051 14.19 -13.86 -35.39
C GLU A 1051 14.86 -12.65 -36.06
N ILE A 1052 16.18 -12.67 -36.23
CA ILE A 1052 16.90 -11.60 -36.94
C ILE A 1052 16.33 -11.42 -38.35
N GLU A 1053 15.87 -10.23 -38.70
CA GLU A 1053 15.46 -9.97 -40.08
C GLU A 1053 16.68 -10.04 -41.02
N ILE A 1054 16.64 -10.98 -41.98
CA ILE A 1054 17.68 -11.14 -43.00
C ILE A 1054 17.10 -10.65 -44.33
N PRO A 1055 17.62 -9.55 -44.90
CA PRO A 1055 17.21 -9.10 -46.22
C PRO A 1055 17.40 -10.21 -47.24
N ASN A 1056 16.39 -10.50 -48.06
CA ASN A 1056 16.47 -11.58 -49.05
C ASN A 1056 16.80 -11.07 -50.46
N THR A 1057 17.03 -9.76 -50.62
CA THR A 1057 17.22 -9.10 -51.93
C THR A 1057 18.14 -7.90 -51.80
N PHE A 1058 19.02 -7.68 -52.79
CA PHE A 1058 19.86 -6.48 -52.89
C PHE A 1058 20.14 -6.12 -54.36
N THR A 1059 20.56 -4.87 -54.61
CA THR A 1059 20.66 -4.27 -55.94
C THR A 1059 21.97 -3.50 -56.10
N PRO A 1060 23.09 -4.15 -56.46
CA PRO A 1060 24.37 -3.48 -56.71
C PRO A 1060 24.34 -2.64 -57.99
N ASP A 1061 23.79 -1.42 -57.92
CA ASP A 1061 23.66 -0.48 -59.04
C ASP A 1061 24.37 0.87 -58.82
N GLY A 1062 24.94 1.08 -57.63
CA GLY A 1062 25.81 2.19 -57.25
C GLY A 1062 25.06 3.43 -56.78
N ASP A 1063 23.79 3.31 -56.38
CA ASP A 1063 22.99 4.40 -55.84
C ASP A 1063 23.18 4.63 -54.32
N GLY A 1064 23.95 3.76 -53.66
CA GLY A 1064 24.22 3.78 -52.23
C GLY A 1064 23.17 3.07 -51.38
N ILE A 1065 22.15 2.45 -51.99
CA ILE A 1065 21.04 1.77 -51.30
C ILE A 1065 21.05 0.29 -51.69
N ASN A 1066 21.23 -0.59 -50.70
CA ASN A 1066 21.27 -2.05 -50.92
C ASN A 1066 22.28 -2.48 -52.01
N ASP A 1067 23.39 -1.76 -52.12
CA ASP A 1067 24.46 -2.03 -53.10
C ASP A 1067 25.30 -3.27 -52.75
N ASP A 1068 25.26 -3.66 -51.48
CA ASP A 1068 25.84 -4.88 -50.98
C ASP A 1068 24.86 -5.57 -50.04
N TRP A 1069 25.16 -6.81 -49.70
CA TRP A 1069 24.34 -7.64 -48.83
C TRP A 1069 25.10 -8.09 -47.60
N GLY A 1070 24.47 -7.97 -46.43
CA GLY A 1070 24.89 -8.58 -45.19
C GLY A 1070 23.84 -8.37 -44.11
N VAL A 1071 24.18 -8.78 -42.89
CA VAL A 1071 23.23 -8.80 -41.76
C VAL A 1071 23.86 -8.00 -40.60
N PRO A 1072 23.47 -6.73 -40.40
CA PRO A 1072 24.07 -5.84 -39.39
C PRO A 1072 24.02 -6.39 -37.96
N LEU A 1073 22.91 -7.01 -37.57
CA LEU A 1073 22.72 -7.57 -36.23
C LEU A 1073 23.68 -8.73 -35.89
N LEU A 1074 24.36 -9.32 -36.87
CA LEU A 1074 25.38 -10.35 -36.59
C LEU A 1074 26.59 -9.78 -35.84
N GLU A 1075 26.77 -8.46 -35.79
CA GLU A 1075 27.85 -7.80 -35.04
C GLU A 1075 27.71 -7.99 -33.51
N MET A 1076 26.53 -8.37 -33.02
CA MET A 1076 26.30 -8.70 -31.61
C MET A 1076 27.03 -9.98 -31.17
N TYR A 1077 27.30 -10.89 -32.11
CA TYR A 1077 27.97 -12.15 -31.85
C TYR A 1077 29.48 -12.03 -32.00
N SER A 1078 30.22 -12.78 -31.19
CA SER A 1078 31.68 -12.80 -31.20
C SER A 1078 32.22 -13.68 -32.33
N ASN A 1079 31.52 -14.76 -32.67
CA ASN A 1079 31.96 -15.72 -33.69
C ASN A 1079 30.83 -16.10 -34.65
N VAL A 1080 30.93 -15.60 -35.89
CA VAL A 1080 29.94 -15.86 -36.94
C VAL A 1080 30.63 -16.37 -38.21
N ARG A 1081 29.94 -17.20 -38.98
CA ARG A 1081 30.38 -17.61 -40.32
C ARG A 1081 29.25 -17.38 -41.31
N MET A 1082 29.51 -16.63 -42.36
CA MET A 1082 28.54 -16.34 -43.41
C MET A 1082 29.04 -16.89 -44.74
N HIS A 1083 28.20 -17.70 -45.38
CA HIS A 1083 28.49 -18.37 -46.65
C HIS A 1083 27.42 -17.99 -47.66
N ILE A 1084 27.81 -17.77 -48.91
CA ILE A 1084 26.87 -17.62 -50.03
C ILE A 1084 27.24 -18.63 -51.11
N TYR A 1085 26.25 -19.35 -51.60
CA TYR A 1085 26.35 -20.39 -52.61
C TYR A 1085 25.54 -20.01 -53.84
N GLU A 1086 26.07 -20.29 -55.02
CA GLU A 1086 25.26 -20.31 -56.24
C GLU A 1086 24.38 -21.56 -56.30
N ARG A 1087 23.45 -21.60 -57.26
CA ARG A 1087 22.49 -22.69 -57.44
C ARG A 1087 23.12 -24.08 -57.62
N GLY A 1088 24.35 -24.16 -58.12
CA GLY A 1088 25.12 -25.41 -58.23
C GLY A 1088 25.76 -25.90 -56.93
N GLY A 1089 25.59 -25.18 -55.81
CA GLY A 1089 26.22 -25.48 -54.52
C GLY A 1089 27.68 -25.00 -54.41
N PHE A 1090 28.17 -24.25 -55.39
CA PHE A 1090 29.51 -23.68 -55.34
C PHE A 1090 29.52 -22.39 -54.49
N ARG A 1091 30.44 -22.31 -53.51
CA ARG A 1091 30.56 -21.16 -52.61
C ARG A 1091 31.19 -19.96 -53.32
N VAL A 1092 30.43 -18.87 -53.40
CA VAL A 1092 30.83 -17.62 -54.04
C VAL A 1092 31.24 -16.53 -53.03
N PHE A 1093 30.82 -16.65 -51.77
CA PHE A 1093 31.26 -15.73 -50.70
C PHE A 1093 31.45 -16.49 -49.38
N PHE A 1094 32.43 -16.05 -48.59
CA PHE A 1094 32.68 -16.55 -47.25
C PHE A 1094 33.33 -15.46 -46.42
N THR A 1095 32.80 -15.24 -45.22
CA THR A 1095 33.45 -14.41 -44.21
C THR A 1095 33.22 -14.97 -42.81
N THR A 1096 34.13 -14.63 -41.90
CA THR A 1096 33.97 -14.82 -40.46
C THR A 1096 33.77 -13.48 -39.73
N LYS A 1097 33.68 -12.38 -40.47
CA LYS A 1097 33.46 -11.04 -39.93
C LYS A 1097 32.01 -10.64 -40.22
N PRO A 1098 31.20 -10.38 -39.18
CA PRO A 1098 29.79 -10.00 -39.38
C PRO A 1098 29.62 -8.66 -40.11
N THR A 1099 30.64 -7.79 -40.07
CA THR A 1099 30.68 -6.50 -40.79
C THR A 1099 30.95 -6.63 -42.29
N ASP A 1100 31.50 -7.74 -42.77
CA ASP A 1100 31.81 -7.90 -44.19
C ASP A 1100 30.51 -8.06 -45.00
N ARG A 1101 30.39 -7.30 -46.09
CA ARG A 1101 29.23 -7.34 -47.01
C ARG A 1101 29.62 -7.97 -48.36
N TRP A 1102 28.64 -8.55 -49.05
CA TRP A 1102 28.82 -9.14 -50.39
C TRP A 1102 28.22 -8.24 -51.48
N ASP A 1103 29.04 -7.83 -52.44
CA ASP A 1103 28.69 -6.93 -53.54
C ASP A 1103 28.11 -7.64 -54.79
N GLY A 1104 27.79 -8.94 -54.67
CA GLY A 1104 27.33 -9.73 -55.81
C GLY A 1104 28.44 -10.06 -56.84
N THR A 1105 29.71 -9.98 -56.46
CA THR A 1105 30.85 -10.37 -57.30
C THR A 1105 31.53 -11.64 -56.82
N TYR A 1106 32.24 -12.31 -57.72
CA TYR A 1106 33.15 -13.41 -57.40
C TYR A 1106 34.46 -13.24 -58.16
N MET A 1107 35.58 -13.21 -57.42
CA MET A 1107 36.92 -12.93 -57.97
C MET A 1107 36.97 -11.63 -58.80
N GLY A 1108 36.25 -10.60 -58.35
CA GLY A 1108 36.17 -9.29 -59.01
C GLY A 1108 35.36 -9.27 -60.31
N LYS A 1109 34.60 -10.34 -60.60
CA LYS A 1109 33.66 -10.39 -61.73
C LYS A 1109 32.22 -10.36 -61.23
N PRO A 1110 31.33 -9.56 -61.86
CA PRO A 1110 29.92 -9.55 -61.51
C PRO A 1110 29.29 -10.92 -61.78
N LEU A 1111 28.56 -11.46 -60.79
CA LEU A 1111 27.80 -12.69 -60.96
C LEU A 1111 26.44 -12.42 -61.64
N PRO A 1112 25.80 -13.41 -62.29
CA PRO A 1112 24.51 -13.23 -62.96
C PRO A 1112 23.38 -12.76 -62.04
N ILE A 1113 22.36 -12.11 -62.61
CA ILE A 1113 21.06 -11.91 -61.94
C ILE A 1113 20.44 -13.30 -61.78
N ASP A 1114 20.41 -13.80 -60.55
CA ASP A 1114 19.93 -15.14 -60.21
C ASP A 1114 19.63 -15.23 -58.71
N THR A 1115 19.10 -16.38 -58.30
CA THR A 1115 18.86 -16.74 -56.91
C THR A 1115 20.08 -17.47 -56.34
N TYR A 1116 20.56 -16.97 -55.20
CA TYR A 1116 21.65 -17.51 -54.39
C TYR A 1116 21.12 -18.05 -53.06
N TYR A 1117 21.95 -18.80 -52.35
CA TYR A 1117 21.61 -19.37 -51.04
C TYR A 1117 22.63 -18.92 -50.01
N TYR A 1118 22.17 -18.40 -48.88
CA TYR A 1118 23.05 -18.08 -47.76
C TYR A 1118 22.98 -19.17 -46.69
N VAL A 1119 24.08 -19.33 -45.96
CA VAL A 1119 24.16 -20.10 -44.70
C VAL A 1119 24.91 -19.23 -43.70
N ILE A 1120 24.26 -18.89 -42.60
CA ILE A 1120 24.84 -18.17 -41.47
C ILE A 1120 24.95 -19.17 -40.31
N GLU A 1121 26.12 -19.25 -39.70
CA GLU A 1121 26.40 -20.08 -38.52
C GLU A 1121 26.87 -19.15 -37.40
N VAL A 1122 26.18 -19.16 -36.27
CA VAL A 1122 26.63 -18.50 -35.04
C VAL A 1122 27.34 -19.57 -34.22
N VAL A 1123 28.66 -19.42 -34.03
CA VAL A 1123 29.49 -20.43 -33.38
C VAL A 1123 29.32 -20.37 -31.86
N ASP A 1124 28.95 -19.20 -31.33
CA ASP A 1124 28.82 -18.95 -29.90
C ASP A 1124 27.72 -19.82 -29.26
N ASN A 1125 26.60 -20.05 -29.97
CA ASN A 1125 25.46 -20.86 -29.53
C ASN A 1125 25.17 -22.07 -30.46
N ASN A 1126 26.04 -22.35 -31.43
CA ASN A 1126 25.91 -23.45 -32.40
C ASN A 1126 24.63 -23.42 -33.26
N GLU A 1127 24.04 -22.24 -33.48
CA GLU A 1127 22.89 -22.05 -34.35
C GLU A 1127 23.29 -21.89 -35.82
N SER A 1128 22.39 -22.27 -36.74
CA SER A 1128 22.56 -21.99 -38.16
C SER A 1128 21.25 -21.69 -38.86
N ARG A 1129 21.27 -20.71 -39.76
CA ARG A 1129 20.12 -20.31 -40.59
C ARG A 1129 20.49 -20.30 -42.05
N LYS A 1130 19.54 -20.74 -42.87
CA LYS A 1130 19.68 -20.86 -44.31
C LYS A 1130 18.51 -20.17 -44.97
N GLY A 1131 18.75 -19.56 -46.12
CA GLY A 1131 17.69 -18.91 -46.86
C GLY A 1131 18.12 -18.55 -48.27
N ILE A 1132 17.22 -17.84 -48.93
CA ILE A 1132 17.34 -17.43 -50.32
C ILE A 1132 17.79 -15.97 -50.39
N LEU A 1133 18.69 -15.66 -51.32
CA LEU A 1133 19.16 -14.31 -51.61
C LEU A 1133 19.03 -14.01 -53.11
N ASN A 1134 18.25 -12.99 -53.45
CA ASN A 1134 18.05 -12.54 -54.82
C ASN A 1134 19.04 -11.42 -55.16
N LEU A 1135 19.84 -11.63 -56.20
CA LEU A 1135 20.71 -10.60 -56.77
C LEU A 1135 20.01 -9.98 -57.97
N LEU A 1136 19.62 -8.71 -57.86
CA LEU A 1136 18.99 -7.95 -58.94
C LEU A 1136 19.97 -6.92 -59.53
N ARG A 1137 19.84 -6.62 -60.82
CA ARG A 1137 20.53 -5.47 -61.43
C ARG A 1137 19.61 -4.79 -62.42
N LYS A 1138 19.70 -3.46 -62.46
CA LYS A 1138 19.09 -2.64 -63.53
C LYS A 1138 19.79 -2.99 -64.85
N ASN A 1139 19.00 -3.34 -65.87
CA ASN A 1139 19.50 -3.52 -67.24
C ASN A 1139 19.77 -2.17 -67.92
#